data_AF-A0A1D6H0L9-F1
#
_entry.id   AF-A0A1D6H0L9-F1
#
_cell.length_a   1.000
_cell.length_b   1.000
_cell.length_c   1.000
_cell.angle_alpha   90.00
_cell.angle_beta   90.00
_cell.angle_gamma   90.00
#
_symmetry.space_group_name_H-M   'P 1'
#
loop_
_entity.id
_entity.type
_entity.pdbx_description
1 polymer ?
#
loop_
_entity_poly.entity_id
_entity_poly.type
_entity_poly.pdbx_seq_one_letter_code
_entity_poly.pdbx_strand_id
1 'polypeptide(L)'
;MFSSEPSISTIPLLEGKLADLKIATYKLWILKEFGSMLYEILQYDIDTETAKCCSEKVCCYVLQEDAISEQLFQSSDNALDDLVWTADSMFSSLKEQAFTLISSMFLRRLLQPGVNHCSALRETLLEHKRFLSDSEFQSLTANGLRKEILSIIEQEGSSQTASATAYHWKQFSARYLHNWCWHNKPYGLFLDTTNEVFGLVRKGSFSLFRCLEGLEMLIYGYDHGVNLLDDVSDFELLNEVLRCMGNIHHLLGRSSTAAYYESLISSIISSDEIVSHIVKILETGFSHQSSSSLSTLLGMDTYVERRQAAHKSQRKFSVEMLRSFHTLQSRSASWSAVFDVIEKFMKCLNTNMNVQSYGSKRVCNVNSVLLVQATSQVARTMFECAFDLFLFLSYLVGVGGQVSLLQNDVARIKLKLFPMIQDILGQWIVLHFVGTSPTSPPTIDDFSYQLSSLQLGKSDELSLHRKLGCSDFTLASLLDFPKSPEGDVMSPCFLGPAEIINLVRRFSSLIMHGGNFECVHTFLGCTINLSAVLIRHSQYEAAQNLLGILETYLNNGKVSHTGQDADTACSAYLHLNGFCLLMIAHDEANIILRESKVHDAIRCFFRAASGYEAPKALENFSLETGFQVSGESRSISLWRLNYYEWAMQIFEQHSMSEGAYQFALAALELVDIVDGIDNGIEAEGLPETAAMIKGRLWANVFKYSLDLKHFHDAYCAIVSNPDDDSKYICLRRFIIVLCDLGETKVLCDGEIPFTGLVEKVEQELFWKAERSDLSSRPNLYKVLYSFEAHRNKWRKAAAYMYRYFVRLNREGNAGGSHQLPHVLQERLHALSAAINALQLVDPSFAWLDSICEADDKISPSKRPRNLLMENSAFGTNSELSRLQFCVDIEILEKEYILTEAQYMLSTLKSSFDFSESQSIESLMDILINEKLYDIAFTIVLKFWKESEIKKQLDRVFSVIAQQCCSNRSDNKSSKQVPLLPSSENDAWEINNRSIAVTQQLQGSNHWETLELYLDKYKDLHPRLPVIVAETLLYTDPEIELPLWLVQMFKANKAGNKISWGMSGKEADPAALFRLYINYGRHAEATNLLVEYLESFASSRPVDVLHRKKMSAVWFPYTAVERLWCQLGEMQRAGHSVDQCDRLKKLLHGALMSHLQQVVVDSDDVLSSVGDGQGMEDQSS
;
A
#
# COMPACT_ATOMS: atom_id res chain seq x y z
N MET A 1 -3.80 93.26 5.87
CA MET A 1 -4.99 93.70 5.10
C MET A 1 -5.82 92.47 4.82
N PHE A 2 -6.95 92.33 5.51
CA PHE A 2 -7.95 91.31 5.21
C PHE A 2 -8.82 91.82 4.06
N SER A 3 -8.62 91.29 2.86
CA SER A 3 -9.66 91.24 1.83
C SER A 3 -9.95 89.77 1.54
N SER A 4 -10.67 89.12 2.44
CA SER A 4 -11.18 87.76 2.26
C SER A 4 -12.54 87.85 1.58
N GLU A 5 -12.57 88.17 0.28
CA GLU A 5 -13.65 87.60 -0.52
C GLU A 5 -13.39 86.08 -0.53
N PRO A 6 -14.33 85.23 -0.08
CA PRO A 6 -14.18 83.80 -0.26
C PRO A 6 -14.07 83.55 -1.76
N SER A 7 -12.93 83.04 -2.23
CA SER A 7 -12.81 82.54 -3.59
C SER A 7 -13.73 81.32 -3.70
N ILE A 8 -14.95 81.53 -4.18
CA ILE A 8 -15.90 80.46 -4.45
C ILE A 8 -15.43 79.81 -5.76
N SER A 9 -14.71 78.69 -5.66
CA SER A 9 -14.45 77.80 -6.78
C SER A 9 -15.56 76.76 -6.88
N THR A 10 -16.27 76.73 -8.00
CA THR A 10 -17.26 75.69 -8.31
C THR A 10 -16.56 74.55 -9.02
N ILE A 11 -16.43 73.40 -8.35
CA ILE A 11 -15.80 72.21 -8.94
C ILE A 11 -16.91 71.35 -9.59
N PRO A 12 -16.91 71.17 -10.91
CA PRO A 12 -17.92 70.37 -11.59
C PRO A 12 -17.70 68.87 -11.32
N LEU A 13 -18.65 68.23 -10.62
CA LEU A 13 -18.73 66.77 -10.56
C LEU A 13 -19.27 66.24 -11.89
N LEU A 14 -18.39 65.81 -12.78
CA LEU A 14 -18.74 65.13 -14.02
C LEU A 14 -19.33 63.74 -13.68
N GLU A 15 -20.66 63.62 -13.64
CA GLU A 15 -21.49 62.41 -13.51
C GLU A 15 -21.11 61.35 -12.45
N GLY A 16 -21.84 61.29 -11.34
CA GLY A 16 -21.72 60.23 -10.31
C GLY A 16 -22.21 60.70 -8.94
N LYS A 17 -22.42 59.79 -7.99
CA LYS A 17 -22.79 60.14 -6.60
C LYS A 17 -21.52 60.42 -5.79
N LEU A 18 -21.48 61.54 -5.08
CA LEU A 18 -20.41 61.85 -4.13
C LEU A 18 -20.53 60.89 -2.92
N ALA A 19 -19.46 60.14 -2.64
CA ALA A 19 -19.40 59.22 -1.51
C ALA A 19 -18.70 59.84 -0.29
N ASP A 20 -17.53 60.48 -0.47
CA ASP A 20 -16.82 61.20 0.60
C ASP A 20 -15.88 62.27 0.00
N LEU A 21 -15.45 63.23 0.83
CA LEU A 21 -14.58 64.34 0.44
C LEU A 21 -13.62 64.71 1.57
N LYS A 22 -12.33 64.90 1.25
CA LYS A 22 -11.29 65.33 2.20
C LYS A 22 -10.47 66.47 1.64
N ILE A 23 -10.12 67.41 2.52
CA ILE A 23 -9.33 68.59 2.21
C ILE A 23 -7.98 68.45 2.91
N ALA A 24 -6.90 68.45 2.14
CA ALA A 24 -5.52 68.60 2.61
C ALA A 24 -5.03 70.03 2.30
N THR A 25 -3.85 70.39 2.81
CA THR A 25 -3.28 71.75 2.82
C THR A 25 -3.29 72.44 1.46
N TYR A 26 -3.17 71.70 0.35
CA TYR A 26 -3.25 72.22 -1.04
C TYR A 26 -3.96 71.26 -2.01
N LYS A 27 -4.66 70.24 -1.50
CA LYS A 27 -5.26 69.18 -2.31
C LYS A 27 -6.67 68.87 -1.87
N LEU A 28 -7.58 68.75 -2.83
CA LEU A 28 -8.93 68.26 -2.59
C LEU A 28 -9.07 66.85 -3.14
N TRP A 29 -9.54 65.93 -2.30
CA TRP A 29 -9.79 64.55 -2.66
C TRP A 29 -11.28 64.26 -2.64
N ILE A 30 -11.78 63.67 -3.73
CA ILE A 30 -13.19 63.36 -3.92
C ILE A 30 -13.33 61.88 -4.24
N LEU A 31 -14.10 61.15 -3.44
CA LEU A 31 -14.52 59.78 -3.73
C LEU A 31 -15.91 59.81 -4.38
N LYS A 32 -16.01 59.21 -5.56
CA LYS A 32 -17.19 59.27 -6.42
C LYS A 32 -17.63 57.86 -6.82
N GLU A 33 -18.93 57.61 -6.83
CA GLU A 33 -19.55 56.38 -7.33
C GLU A 33 -20.18 56.64 -8.69
N PHE A 34 -19.68 56.00 -9.75
CA PHE A 34 -20.12 56.24 -11.14
C PHE A 34 -20.93 55.07 -11.75
N GLY A 35 -20.99 53.92 -11.07
CA GLY A 35 -21.78 52.76 -11.46
C GLY A 35 -22.08 51.85 -10.27
N SER A 36 -22.83 50.76 -10.47
CA SER A 36 -23.07 49.79 -9.39
C SER A 36 -21.75 49.18 -8.93
N MET A 37 -21.26 49.60 -7.76
CA MET A 37 -20.00 49.15 -7.16
C MET A 37 -18.72 49.57 -7.89
N LEU A 38 -18.78 50.64 -8.69
CA LEU A 38 -17.60 51.24 -9.32
C LEU A 38 -17.33 52.62 -8.73
N TYR A 39 -16.09 52.80 -8.28
CA TYR A 39 -15.65 53.99 -7.56
C TYR A 39 -14.45 54.63 -8.24
N GLU A 40 -14.38 55.95 -8.17
CA GLU A 40 -13.32 56.77 -8.75
C GLU A 40 -12.87 57.79 -7.70
N ILE A 41 -11.56 58.03 -7.62
CA ILE A 41 -10.99 59.08 -6.77
C ILE A 41 -10.41 60.17 -7.66
N LEU A 42 -10.83 61.40 -7.41
CA LEU A 42 -10.36 62.60 -8.08
C LEU A 42 -9.56 63.46 -7.11
N GLN A 43 -8.34 63.84 -7.49
CA GLN A 43 -7.54 64.85 -6.80
C GLN A 43 -7.54 66.16 -7.60
N TYR A 44 -7.79 67.27 -6.90
CA TYR A 44 -7.61 68.63 -7.40
C TYR A 44 -6.50 69.32 -6.63
N ASP A 45 -5.50 69.84 -7.33
CA ASP A 45 -4.47 70.70 -6.75
C ASP A 45 -4.98 72.15 -6.70
N ILE A 46 -4.94 72.76 -5.52
CA ILE A 46 -5.41 74.13 -5.27
C ILE A 46 -4.17 75.04 -5.18
N ASP A 47 -3.51 75.30 -6.31
CA ASP A 47 -2.42 76.28 -6.35
C ASP A 47 -2.98 77.71 -6.42
N THR A 48 -2.63 78.53 -5.43
CA THR A 48 -3.20 79.86 -5.19
C THR A 48 -2.67 80.99 -6.11
N GLU A 49 -1.72 80.73 -7.01
CA GLU A 49 -1.08 81.82 -7.80
C GLU A 49 -1.21 81.71 -9.33
N THR A 50 -1.74 80.60 -9.89
CA THR A 50 -1.89 80.45 -11.35
C THR A 50 -3.28 79.97 -11.80
N ALA A 51 -4.32 80.38 -11.09
CA ALA A 51 -5.74 80.09 -11.41
C ALA A 51 -6.26 80.72 -12.73
N LYS A 52 -5.40 81.09 -13.69
CA LYS A 52 -5.82 81.72 -14.95
C LYS A 52 -5.28 81.14 -16.25
N CYS A 53 -4.37 80.16 -16.26
CA CYS A 53 -3.90 79.65 -17.56
C CYS A 53 -3.39 78.20 -17.65
N CYS A 54 -3.45 77.40 -16.59
CA CYS A 54 -3.14 75.98 -16.69
C CYS A 54 -4.40 75.18 -16.38
N SER A 55 -4.82 74.33 -17.31
CA SER A 55 -5.84 73.30 -17.12
C SER A 55 -5.75 72.69 -15.72
N GLU A 56 -6.86 72.73 -14.98
CA GLU A 56 -7.05 71.99 -13.72
C GLU A 56 -6.53 70.56 -13.91
N LYS A 57 -5.35 70.22 -13.37
CA LYS A 57 -4.82 68.87 -13.45
C LYS A 57 -5.63 68.02 -12.48
N VAL A 58 -6.73 67.45 -12.98
CA VAL A 58 -7.51 66.45 -12.26
C VAL A 58 -6.78 65.13 -12.40
N CYS A 59 -6.24 64.62 -11.29
CA CYS A 59 -5.67 63.27 -11.27
C CYS A 59 -6.76 62.28 -10.88
N CYS A 60 -7.03 61.32 -11.77
CA CYS A 60 -7.91 60.18 -11.50
C CYS A 60 -7.07 58.98 -11.08
N TYR A 61 -7.47 58.33 -9.99
CA TYR A 61 -6.79 57.16 -9.46
C TYR A 61 -7.58 55.89 -9.75
N VAL A 62 -6.90 54.92 -10.37
CA VAL A 62 -7.39 53.57 -10.57
C VAL A 62 -7.44 52.86 -9.22
N LEU A 63 -8.56 52.20 -8.93
CA LEU A 63 -8.75 51.50 -7.66
C LEU A 63 -8.33 50.02 -7.76
N GLN A 64 -8.28 49.37 -6.60
CA GLN A 64 -7.86 47.98 -6.46
C GLN A 64 -8.76 47.00 -7.23
N GLU A 65 -10.05 47.33 -7.39
CA GLU A 65 -11.03 46.59 -8.20
C GLU A 65 -10.52 46.34 -9.62
N ASP A 66 -10.00 47.39 -10.27
CA ASP A 66 -9.52 47.31 -11.64
C ASP A 66 -8.27 46.43 -11.72
N ALA A 67 -7.32 46.61 -10.79
CA ALA A 67 -6.11 45.79 -10.72
C ALA A 67 -6.42 44.30 -10.46
N ILE A 68 -7.44 43.99 -9.66
CA ILE A 68 -7.90 42.61 -9.42
C ILE A 68 -8.62 42.05 -10.65
N SER A 69 -9.47 42.86 -11.30
CA SER A 69 -10.15 42.47 -12.53
C SER A 69 -9.14 42.11 -13.63
N GLU A 70 -8.04 42.85 -13.71
CA GLU A 70 -6.94 42.56 -14.64
C GLU A 70 -6.17 41.29 -14.25
N GLN A 71 -5.93 41.04 -12.96
CA GLN A 71 -5.29 39.80 -12.49
C GLN A 71 -6.13 38.56 -12.80
N LEU A 72 -7.44 38.66 -12.69
CA LEU A 72 -8.37 37.54 -12.92
C LEU A 72 -8.88 37.47 -14.37
N PHE A 73 -8.25 38.20 -15.30
CA PHE A 73 -8.58 38.24 -16.74
C PHE A 73 -10.03 38.64 -17.05
N GLN A 74 -10.58 39.57 -16.27
CA GLN A 74 -11.94 40.13 -16.39
C GLN A 74 -12.00 41.56 -16.93
N SER A 75 -10.87 42.28 -16.98
CA SER A 75 -10.84 43.71 -17.34
C SER A 75 -11.13 44.01 -18.82
N SER A 76 -10.96 43.04 -19.73
CA SER A 76 -11.28 43.21 -21.14
C SER A 76 -12.18 42.10 -21.67
N ASP A 77 -13.08 42.48 -22.57
CA ASP A 77 -13.97 41.54 -23.29
C ASP A 77 -13.16 40.49 -24.08
N ASN A 78 -11.97 40.87 -24.56
CA ASN A 78 -11.07 40.01 -25.33
C ASN A 78 -10.16 39.12 -24.47
N ALA A 79 -9.98 39.36 -23.16
CA ALA A 79 -9.01 38.61 -22.34
C ALA A 79 -9.32 37.11 -22.23
N LEU A 80 -10.59 36.71 -22.35
CA LEU A 80 -10.96 35.28 -22.43
C LEU A 80 -10.49 34.69 -23.75
N ASP A 81 -10.73 35.41 -24.84
CA ASP A 81 -10.37 34.96 -26.18
C ASP A 81 -8.86 34.87 -26.29
N ASP A 82 -8.11 35.85 -25.78
CA ASP A 82 -6.65 35.83 -25.77
C ASP A 82 -6.13 34.62 -24.97
N LEU A 83 -6.68 34.32 -23.78
CA LEU A 83 -6.29 33.16 -22.98
C LEU A 83 -6.69 31.82 -23.63
N VAL A 84 -7.85 31.77 -24.28
CA VAL A 84 -8.36 30.56 -24.95
C VAL A 84 -7.59 30.28 -26.24
N TRP A 85 -7.33 31.30 -27.07
CA TRP A 85 -6.56 31.17 -28.30
C TRP A 85 -5.08 30.89 -28.03
N THR A 86 -4.51 31.51 -27.00
CA THR A 86 -3.16 31.15 -26.53
C THR A 86 -3.17 29.74 -25.97
N ALA A 87 -4.07 29.36 -25.06
CA ALA A 87 -4.10 28.01 -24.51
C ALA A 87 -4.28 26.91 -25.56
N ASP A 88 -5.18 27.06 -26.52
CA ASP A 88 -5.40 26.05 -27.56
C ASP A 88 -4.20 25.92 -28.53
N SER A 89 -3.47 27.02 -28.78
CA SER A 89 -2.25 26.98 -29.60
C SER A 89 -1.03 26.47 -28.83
N MET A 90 -0.94 26.77 -27.53
CA MET A 90 0.17 26.38 -26.64
C MET A 90 0.07 24.90 -26.20
N PHE A 91 -1.15 24.37 -26.03
CA PHE A 91 -1.39 23.03 -25.46
C PHE A 91 -1.98 22.01 -26.45
N SER A 92 -1.89 22.27 -27.76
CA SER A 92 -2.45 21.40 -28.80
C SER A 92 -1.96 19.94 -28.74
N SER A 93 -0.75 19.70 -28.20
CA SER A 93 -0.14 18.37 -28.01
C SER A 93 -0.31 17.75 -26.62
N LEU A 94 -0.66 18.52 -25.59
CA LEU A 94 -0.58 18.14 -24.16
C LEU A 94 -1.89 18.43 -23.41
N LYS A 95 -2.96 17.72 -23.80
CA LYS A 95 -4.33 17.98 -23.30
C LYS A 95 -4.50 17.80 -21.79
N GLU A 96 -3.85 16.80 -21.18
CA GLU A 96 -3.96 16.52 -19.73
C GLU A 96 -3.20 17.56 -18.88
N GLN A 97 -2.07 18.06 -19.36
CA GLN A 97 -1.25 19.07 -18.67
C GLN A 97 -1.82 20.50 -18.80
N ALA A 98 -2.70 20.74 -19.78
CA ALA A 98 -3.35 22.03 -19.95
C ALA A 98 -4.30 22.35 -18.79
N PHE A 99 -5.03 21.35 -18.28
CA PHE A 99 -5.94 21.53 -17.15
C PHE A 99 -5.19 21.94 -15.89
N THR A 100 -4.08 21.25 -15.58
CA THR A 100 -3.29 21.51 -14.38
C THR A 100 -2.64 22.88 -14.42
N LEU A 101 -2.05 23.28 -15.56
CA LEU A 101 -1.41 24.58 -15.72
C LEU A 101 -2.40 25.74 -15.67
N ILE A 102 -3.51 25.67 -16.42
CA ILE A 102 -4.52 26.75 -16.41
C ILE A 102 -5.10 26.89 -15.01
N SER A 103 -5.40 25.78 -14.36
CA SER A 103 -5.97 25.80 -13.01
C SER A 103 -4.98 26.34 -11.98
N SER A 104 -3.69 25.99 -12.06
CA SER A 104 -2.68 26.56 -11.16
C SER A 104 -2.46 28.06 -11.40
N MET A 105 -2.52 28.52 -12.66
CA MET A 105 -2.46 29.95 -13.02
C MET A 105 -3.57 30.77 -12.35
N PHE A 106 -4.82 30.29 -12.36
CA PHE A 106 -5.94 30.99 -11.72
C PHE A 106 -5.89 30.88 -10.20
N LEU A 107 -5.61 29.68 -9.65
CA LEU A 107 -5.52 29.47 -8.20
C LEU A 107 -4.47 30.35 -7.54
N ARG A 108 -3.28 30.47 -8.15
CA ARG A 108 -2.18 31.25 -7.58
C ARG A 108 -2.55 32.74 -7.48
N ARG A 109 -3.25 33.27 -8.48
CA ARG A 109 -3.72 34.66 -8.52
C ARG A 109 -4.87 34.91 -7.57
N LEU A 110 -5.81 33.97 -7.49
CA LEU A 110 -6.97 34.08 -6.60
C LEU A 110 -6.57 34.03 -5.12
N LEU A 111 -5.57 33.21 -4.80
CA LEU A 111 -5.02 33.08 -3.44
C LEU A 111 -3.89 34.07 -3.14
N GLN A 112 -3.58 34.99 -4.08
CA GLN A 112 -2.56 36.01 -3.87
C GLN A 112 -3.01 36.98 -2.75
N PRO A 113 -2.11 37.37 -1.85
CA PRO A 113 -2.34 38.44 -0.90
C PRO A 113 -2.85 39.71 -1.60
N GLY A 114 -3.89 40.33 -1.03
CA GLY A 114 -4.53 41.51 -1.63
C GLY A 114 -5.61 41.19 -2.67
N VAL A 115 -5.63 39.99 -3.26
CA VAL A 115 -6.74 39.48 -4.09
C VAL A 115 -7.66 38.59 -3.27
N ASN A 116 -7.09 37.71 -2.44
CA ASN A 116 -7.84 36.78 -1.63
C ASN A 116 -8.71 37.53 -0.60
N HIS A 117 -9.99 37.22 -0.57
CA HIS A 117 -10.92 37.73 0.42
C HIS A 117 -11.84 36.60 0.89
N CYS A 118 -11.62 36.14 2.12
CA CYS A 118 -12.28 34.96 2.69
C CYS A 118 -13.81 34.99 2.55
N SER A 119 -14.45 36.14 2.78
CA SER A 119 -15.91 36.23 2.66
C SER A 119 -16.40 36.20 1.21
N ALA A 120 -15.63 36.75 0.27
CA ALA A 120 -16.01 36.73 -1.14
C ALA A 120 -15.88 35.30 -1.70
N LEU A 121 -14.79 34.62 -1.32
CA LEU A 121 -14.53 33.24 -1.67
C LEU A 121 -15.61 32.30 -1.10
N ARG A 122 -15.99 32.48 0.17
CA ARG A 122 -17.08 31.71 0.80
C ARG A 122 -18.40 31.86 0.06
N GLU A 123 -18.81 33.10 -0.25
CA GLU A 123 -20.06 33.34 -1.00
C GLU A 123 -20.00 32.73 -2.41
N THR A 124 -18.85 32.77 -3.10
CA THR A 124 -18.72 32.08 -4.40
C THR A 124 -18.83 30.56 -4.29
N LEU A 125 -18.27 29.94 -3.25
CA LEU A 125 -18.38 28.49 -3.05
C LEU A 125 -19.83 28.07 -2.73
N LEU A 126 -20.54 28.90 -1.95
CA LEU A 126 -21.95 28.69 -1.63
C LEU A 126 -22.84 28.78 -2.89
N GLU A 127 -22.60 29.76 -3.77
CA GLU A 127 -23.31 29.89 -5.05
C GLU A 127 -23.16 28.65 -5.96
N HIS A 128 -22.01 27.96 -5.88
CA HIS A 128 -21.73 26.73 -6.64
C HIS A 128 -22.14 25.45 -5.87
N LYS A 129 -23.04 25.59 -4.89
CA LYS A 129 -23.70 24.50 -4.14
C LYS A 129 -22.78 23.65 -3.27
N ARG A 130 -21.64 24.18 -2.80
CA ARG A 130 -20.87 23.57 -1.70
C ARG A 130 -21.19 24.25 -0.38
N PHE A 131 -21.88 23.52 0.49
CA PHE A 131 -22.14 23.97 1.85
C PHE A 131 -20.94 23.59 2.73
N LEU A 132 -20.07 24.57 2.99
CA LEU A 132 -19.05 24.47 4.04
C LEU A 132 -19.56 25.21 5.27
N SER A 133 -19.52 24.57 6.44
CA SER A 133 -19.79 25.27 7.70
C SER A 133 -18.70 26.30 8.00
N ASP A 134 -19.00 27.30 8.84
CA ASP A 134 -18.04 28.36 9.20
C ASP A 134 -16.79 27.78 9.88
N SER A 135 -16.95 26.73 10.67
CA SER A 135 -15.85 25.99 11.29
C SER A 135 -15.01 25.23 10.28
N GLU A 136 -15.64 24.60 9.27
CA GLU A 136 -14.91 23.87 8.22
C GLU A 136 -14.12 24.83 7.35
N PHE A 137 -14.73 25.93 6.89
CA PHE A 137 -14.05 26.91 6.05
C PHE A 137 -12.86 27.57 6.76
N GLN A 138 -12.97 27.89 8.05
CA GLN A 138 -11.86 28.43 8.85
C GLN A 138 -10.77 27.40 9.15
N SER A 139 -11.10 26.11 9.16
CA SER A 139 -10.13 25.03 9.37
C SER A 139 -9.34 24.64 8.12
N LEU A 140 -9.81 25.03 6.93
CA LEU A 140 -9.14 24.70 5.68
C LEU A 140 -7.83 25.51 5.53
N THR A 141 -6.73 24.78 5.32
CA THR A 141 -5.46 25.36 4.90
C THR A 141 -5.56 25.88 3.47
N ALA A 142 -4.61 26.72 3.03
CA ALA A 142 -4.54 27.18 1.63
C ALA A 142 -4.55 26.00 0.62
N ASN A 143 -3.92 24.87 0.95
CA ASN A 143 -3.96 23.65 0.12
C ASN A 143 -5.33 22.95 0.16
N GLY A 144 -6.03 22.96 1.30
CA GLY A 144 -7.43 22.52 1.37
C GLY A 144 -8.34 23.36 0.48
N LEU A 145 -8.21 24.70 0.53
CA LEU A 145 -8.95 25.61 -0.35
C LEU A 145 -8.66 25.37 -1.84
N ARG A 146 -7.39 25.12 -2.22
CA ARG A 146 -7.03 24.76 -3.60
C ARG A 146 -7.78 23.51 -4.07
N LYS A 147 -7.82 22.44 -3.27
CA LYS A 147 -8.51 21.19 -3.60
C LYS A 147 -10.03 21.37 -3.75
N GLU A 148 -10.63 22.15 -2.86
CA GLU A 148 -12.07 22.45 -2.92
C GLU A 148 -12.43 23.23 -4.19
N ILE A 149 -11.66 24.27 -4.54
CA ILE A 149 -11.90 25.06 -5.75
C ILE A 149 -11.68 24.21 -7.01
N LEU A 150 -10.60 23.42 -7.07
CA LEU A 150 -10.33 22.53 -8.21
C LEU A 150 -11.48 21.56 -8.46
N SER A 151 -11.97 20.94 -7.40
CA SER A 151 -13.03 19.93 -7.54
C SER A 151 -14.39 20.55 -7.92
N ILE A 152 -14.63 21.84 -7.68
CA ILE A 152 -15.81 22.55 -8.25
C ILE A 152 -15.65 22.66 -9.77
N ILE A 153 -14.46 23.04 -10.22
CA ILE A 153 -14.19 23.28 -11.64
C ILE A 153 -14.15 21.96 -12.41
N GLU A 154 -13.67 20.88 -11.80
CA GLU A 154 -13.76 19.52 -12.34
C GLU A 154 -15.21 19.02 -12.43
N GLN A 155 -16.07 19.37 -11.46
CA GLN A 155 -17.49 19.02 -11.47
C GLN A 155 -18.28 19.76 -12.57
N GLU A 156 -17.91 21.01 -12.85
CA GLU A 156 -18.54 21.83 -13.89
C GLU A 156 -17.96 21.54 -15.29
N GLY A 157 -16.67 21.20 -15.38
CA GLY A 157 -15.95 20.93 -16.62
C GLY A 157 -15.80 19.44 -16.93
N SER A 158 -16.85 18.80 -17.45
CA SER A 158 -16.79 17.38 -17.85
C SER A 158 -15.90 17.09 -19.07
N SER A 159 -15.38 18.13 -19.74
CA SER A 159 -14.49 18.00 -20.91
C SER A 159 -13.07 18.51 -20.59
N GLN A 160 -12.06 17.64 -20.71
CA GLN A 160 -10.63 17.92 -20.46
C GLN A 160 -9.97 18.84 -21.52
N THR A 161 -10.72 19.71 -22.20
CA THR A 161 -10.16 20.65 -23.18
C THR A 161 -9.76 21.95 -22.51
N ALA A 162 -8.54 22.45 -22.82
CA ALA A 162 -7.98 23.71 -22.28
C ALA A 162 -8.95 24.90 -22.37
N SER A 163 -9.65 25.02 -23.49
CA SER A 163 -10.68 26.02 -23.77
C SER A 163 -11.88 25.98 -22.82
N ALA A 164 -12.38 24.78 -22.50
CA ALA A 164 -13.49 24.62 -21.57
C ALA A 164 -13.07 24.99 -20.14
N THR A 165 -11.90 24.52 -19.71
CA THR A 165 -11.30 24.85 -18.41
C THR A 165 -11.15 26.36 -18.22
N ALA A 166 -10.59 27.05 -19.22
CA ALA A 166 -10.45 28.51 -19.22
C ALA A 166 -11.80 29.24 -19.10
N TYR A 167 -12.84 28.74 -19.77
CA TYR A 167 -14.19 29.30 -19.71
C TYR A 167 -14.79 29.19 -18.30
N HIS A 168 -14.75 28.00 -17.69
CA HIS A 168 -15.25 27.77 -16.33
C HIS A 168 -14.50 28.63 -15.30
N TRP A 169 -13.17 28.72 -15.41
CA TRP A 169 -12.36 29.59 -14.55
C TRP A 169 -12.71 31.07 -14.67
N LYS A 170 -12.99 31.57 -15.89
CA LYS A 170 -13.45 32.95 -16.09
C LYS A 170 -14.82 33.18 -15.47
N GLN A 171 -15.76 32.24 -15.62
CA GLN A 171 -17.09 32.35 -15.00
C GLN A 171 -16.98 32.39 -13.48
N PHE A 172 -16.19 31.49 -12.88
CA PHE A 172 -15.90 31.48 -11.45
C PHE A 172 -15.28 32.81 -11.00
N SER A 173 -14.26 33.29 -11.74
CA SER A 173 -13.56 34.55 -11.44
C SER A 173 -14.46 35.79 -11.56
N ALA A 174 -15.40 35.81 -12.51
CA ALA A 174 -16.36 36.90 -12.65
C ALA A 174 -17.33 36.96 -11.45
N ARG A 175 -17.80 35.79 -10.98
CA ARG A 175 -18.62 35.68 -9.76
C ARG A 175 -17.83 36.10 -8.52
N TYR A 176 -16.57 35.67 -8.44
CA TYR A 176 -15.66 36.08 -7.37
C TYR A 176 -15.42 37.58 -7.34
N LEU A 177 -15.13 38.21 -8.49
CA LEU A 177 -14.92 39.65 -8.58
C LEU A 177 -16.17 40.42 -8.15
N HIS A 178 -17.37 39.98 -8.57
CA HIS A 178 -18.63 40.59 -8.13
C HIS A 178 -18.79 40.53 -6.62
N ASN A 179 -18.57 39.35 -6.02
CA ASN A 179 -18.67 39.16 -4.57
C ASN A 179 -17.57 39.90 -3.81
N TRP A 180 -16.38 40.06 -4.41
CA TRP A 180 -15.29 40.85 -3.88
C TRP A 180 -15.68 42.33 -3.79
N CYS A 181 -16.18 42.92 -4.90
CA CYS A 181 -16.64 44.31 -4.92
C CYS A 181 -17.77 44.56 -3.91
N TRP A 182 -18.65 43.58 -3.70
CA TRP A 182 -19.73 43.67 -2.70
C TRP A 182 -19.20 43.72 -1.26
N HIS A 183 -18.23 42.86 -0.92
CA HIS A 183 -17.69 42.76 0.43
C HIS A 183 -16.61 43.79 0.75
N ASN A 184 -15.93 44.34 -0.26
CA ASN A 184 -14.89 45.36 -0.13
C ASN A 184 -15.34 46.77 -0.57
N LYS A 185 -16.65 47.05 -0.51
CA LYS A 185 -17.20 48.37 -0.82
C LYS A 185 -16.48 49.49 -0.03
N PRO A 186 -16.03 50.58 -0.68
CA PRO A 186 -15.46 51.72 0.01
C PRO A 186 -16.52 52.52 0.78
N TYR A 187 -16.19 52.91 2.01
CA TYR A 187 -17.05 53.71 2.88
C TYR A 187 -16.65 55.18 2.94
N GLY A 188 -15.35 55.47 2.88
CA GLY A 188 -14.86 56.84 2.98
C GLY A 188 -13.35 56.94 2.92
N LEU A 189 -12.87 58.17 2.85
CA LEU A 189 -11.46 58.52 2.76
C LEU A 189 -10.93 58.83 4.17
N PHE A 190 -9.65 58.54 4.42
CA PHE A 190 -8.95 58.99 5.62
C PHE A 190 -7.65 59.71 5.26
N LEU A 191 -7.25 60.64 6.12
CA LEU A 191 -6.05 61.44 5.96
C LEU A 191 -5.29 61.43 7.29
N ASP A 192 -4.06 60.92 7.27
CA ASP A 192 -3.10 61.09 8.35
C ASP A 192 -2.31 62.36 8.10
N THR A 193 -2.54 63.39 8.92
CA THR A 193 -1.88 64.69 8.80
C THR A 193 -0.41 64.66 9.23
N THR A 194 0.06 63.62 9.92
CA THR A 194 1.45 63.54 10.43
C THR A 194 2.44 63.23 9.31
N ASN A 195 2.10 62.29 8.42
CA ASN A 195 2.95 61.84 7.31
C ASN A 195 2.31 62.07 5.93
N GLU A 196 1.27 62.90 5.86
CA GLU A 196 0.47 63.19 4.66
C GLU A 196 -0.03 61.92 3.94
N VAL A 197 -0.36 60.88 4.71
CA VAL A 197 -0.82 59.60 4.15
C VAL A 197 -2.32 59.68 3.87
N PHE A 198 -2.68 59.43 2.64
CA PHE A 198 -4.07 59.32 2.21
C PHE A 198 -4.45 57.85 2.03
N GLY A 199 -5.69 57.50 2.36
CA GLY A 199 -6.18 56.13 2.21
C GLY A 199 -7.70 56.02 2.15
N LEU A 200 -8.14 54.80 1.88
CA LEU A 200 -9.54 54.44 1.69
C LEU A 200 -9.95 53.40 2.74
N VAL A 201 -11.00 53.69 3.49
CA VAL A 201 -11.64 52.75 4.42
C VAL A 201 -12.68 51.95 3.65
N ARG A 202 -12.55 50.62 3.64
CA ARG A 202 -13.51 49.70 3.04
C ARG A 202 -14.20 48.86 4.12
N LYS A 203 -15.23 48.12 3.73
CA LYS A 203 -16.01 47.30 4.67
C LYS A 203 -15.21 46.18 5.36
N GLY A 204 -14.21 45.61 4.69
CA GLY A 204 -13.36 44.54 5.23
C GLY A 204 -11.86 44.83 5.19
N SER A 205 -11.43 46.00 4.71
CA SER A 205 -10.02 46.29 4.45
C SER A 205 -9.70 47.79 4.47
N PHE A 206 -8.41 48.13 4.48
CA PHE A 206 -7.90 49.48 4.27
C PHE A 206 -7.01 49.49 3.03
N SER A 207 -7.20 50.46 2.14
CA SER A 207 -6.30 50.69 1.00
C SER A 207 -5.49 51.95 1.23
N LEU A 208 -4.20 51.91 0.91
CA LEU A 208 -3.26 53.03 1.02
C LEU A 208 -2.65 53.32 -0.34
N PHE A 209 -2.41 54.60 -0.61
CA PHE A 209 -1.79 55.03 -1.86
C PHE A 209 -0.27 55.07 -1.71
N ARG A 210 0.42 54.38 -2.61
CA ARG A 210 1.88 54.45 -2.74
C ARG A 210 2.25 55.31 -3.95
N CYS A 211 3.45 55.88 -3.91
CA CYS A 211 4.03 56.47 -5.11
C CYS A 211 4.38 55.36 -6.12
N LEU A 212 4.36 55.69 -7.41
CA LEU A 212 4.95 54.83 -8.44
C LEU A 212 6.48 54.92 -8.35
N GLU A 213 7.16 53.81 -8.60
CA GLU A 213 8.60 53.83 -8.81
C GLU A 213 8.93 54.59 -10.10
N GLY A 214 10.14 55.18 -10.20
CA GLY A 214 10.54 55.96 -11.37
C GLY A 214 10.45 55.20 -12.70
N LEU A 215 10.64 53.87 -12.68
CA LEU A 215 10.44 53.01 -13.85
C LEU A 215 8.97 52.67 -14.12
N GLU A 216 8.15 52.50 -13.08
CA GLU A 216 6.70 52.33 -13.26
C GLU A 216 6.10 53.57 -13.92
N MET A 217 6.57 54.77 -13.56
CA MET A 217 6.15 56.02 -14.21
C MET A 217 6.42 56.00 -15.72
N LEU A 218 7.57 55.46 -16.14
CA LEU A 218 7.91 55.31 -17.57
C LEU A 218 7.01 54.29 -18.26
N ILE A 219 6.74 53.16 -17.62
CA ILE A 219 5.87 52.10 -18.16
C ILE A 219 4.43 52.62 -18.37
N TYR A 220 3.92 53.41 -17.42
CA TYR A 220 2.59 54.02 -17.53
C TYR A 220 2.55 55.27 -18.42
N GLY A 221 3.67 55.68 -19.02
CA GLY A 221 3.73 56.77 -20.00
C GLY A 221 3.71 58.18 -19.42
N TYR A 222 4.18 58.37 -18.18
CA TYR A 222 4.31 59.70 -17.59
C TYR A 222 5.64 60.37 -17.98
N ASP A 223 5.55 61.59 -18.53
CA ASP A 223 6.68 62.41 -19.01
C ASP A 223 7.70 62.81 -17.92
N HIS A 224 7.45 62.51 -16.65
CA HIS A 224 8.33 62.88 -15.53
C HIS A 224 9.41 61.85 -15.20
N GLY A 225 9.48 60.72 -15.91
CA GLY A 225 10.54 59.70 -15.74
C GLY A 225 11.92 60.08 -16.31
N VAL A 226 12.07 61.32 -16.80
CA VAL A 226 13.21 61.84 -17.59
C VAL A 226 14.56 61.85 -16.84
N ASN A 227 14.56 61.74 -15.51
CA ASN A 227 15.80 61.83 -14.71
C ASN A 227 16.68 60.55 -14.72
N LEU A 228 16.30 59.49 -15.46
CA LEU A 228 17.03 58.21 -15.50
C LEU A 228 17.99 58.07 -16.70
N LEU A 229 17.85 58.90 -17.74
CA LEU A 229 18.69 58.88 -18.94
C LEU A 229 19.26 60.28 -19.19
N ASP A 230 20.58 60.38 -19.36
CA ASP A 230 21.29 61.66 -19.51
C ASP A 230 20.99 62.40 -20.83
N ASP A 231 20.50 61.69 -21.87
CA ASP A 231 20.32 62.22 -23.24
C ASP A 231 18.86 62.15 -23.74
N VAL A 232 18.34 63.25 -24.30
CA VAL A 232 16.97 63.38 -24.85
C VAL A 232 16.73 62.43 -26.04
N SER A 233 17.76 62.16 -26.85
CA SER A 233 17.68 61.23 -27.98
C SER A 233 17.49 59.77 -27.53
N ASP A 234 18.09 59.39 -26.40
CA ASP A 234 17.98 58.05 -25.84
C ASP A 234 16.56 57.82 -25.28
N PHE A 235 15.95 58.86 -24.72
CA PHE A 235 14.57 58.84 -24.25
C PHE A 235 13.56 58.64 -25.39
N GLU A 236 13.74 59.34 -26.52
CA GLU A 236 12.87 59.15 -27.69
C GLU A 236 12.99 57.75 -28.31
N LEU A 237 14.21 57.19 -28.33
CA LEU A 237 14.44 55.81 -28.77
C LEU A 237 13.81 54.81 -27.79
N LEU A 238 13.97 55.02 -26.49
CA LEU A 238 13.36 54.18 -25.46
C LEU A 238 11.83 54.21 -25.53
N ASN A 239 11.21 55.37 -25.72
CA ASN A 239 9.76 55.47 -25.85
C ASN A 239 9.22 54.67 -27.05
N GLU A 240 9.96 54.63 -28.16
CA GLU A 240 9.57 53.81 -29.31
C GLU A 240 9.78 52.31 -29.04
N VAL A 241 10.81 51.93 -28.27
CA VAL A 241 10.98 50.54 -27.78
C VAL A 241 9.83 50.15 -26.83
N LEU A 242 9.48 51.01 -25.88
CA LEU A 242 8.34 50.80 -24.97
C LEU A 242 7.02 50.71 -25.74
N ARG A 243 6.87 51.48 -26.83
CA ARG A 243 5.71 51.36 -27.73
C ARG A 243 5.66 49.99 -28.43
N CYS A 244 6.80 49.47 -28.89
CA CYS A 244 6.88 48.11 -29.43
C CYS A 244 6.47 47.06 -28.38
N MET A 245 6.98 47.20 -27.15
CA MET A 245 6.63 46.33 -26.03
C MET A 245 5.14 46.41 -25.71
N GLY A 246 4.57 47.61 -25.67
CA GLY A 246 3.14 47.83 -25.47
C GLY A 246 2.28 47.19 -26.57
N ASN A 247 2.71 47.26 -27.83
CA ASN A 247 2.00 46.58 -28.93
C ASN A 247 1.99 45.05 -28.77
N ILE A 248 3.11 44.45 -28.32
CA ILE A 248 3.20 43.01 -28.02
C ILE A 248 2.27 42.65 -26.86
N HIS A 249 2.31 43.44 -25.78
CA HIS A 249 1.46 43.26 -24.61
C HIS A 249 -0.04 43.35 -24.96
N HIS A 250 -0.42 44.31 -25.81
CA HIS A 250 -1.80 44.48 -26.26
C HIS A 250 -2.32 43.34 -27.14
N LEU A 251 -1.44 42.66 -27.89
CA LEU A 251 -1.83 41.53 -28.75
C LEU A 251 -1.96 40.22 -27.95
N LEU A 252 -0.99 39.93 -27.10
CA LEU A 252 -0.93 38.66 -26.36
C LEU A 252 -1.79 38.68 -25.10
N GLY A 253 -2.06 39.87 -24.56
CA GLY A 253 -2.68 40.04 -23.25
C GLY A 253 -1.81 39.50 -22.11
N ARG A 254 -2.30 39.69 -20.89
CA ARG A 254 -1.61 39.28 -19.65
C ARG A 254 -1.66 37.77 -19.37
N SER A 255 -2.35 37.00 -20.20
CA SER A 255 -2.38 35.53 -20.12
C SER A 255 -1.03 34.91 -20.48
N SER A 256 -0.28 35.54 -21.39
CA SER A 256 1.05 35.09 -21.83
C SER A 256 2.12 35.22 -20.75
N THR A 257 2.22 36.40 -20.11
CA THR A 257 3.08 36.65 -18.95
C THR A 257 2.73 35.70 -17.81
N ALA A 258 1.44 35.43 -17.63
CA ALA A 258 0.91 34.54 -16.62
C ALA A 258 1.28 33.07 -16.83
N ALA A 259 1.22 32.58 -18.07
CA ALA A 259 1.60 31.23 -18.44
C ALA A 259 3.11 31.03 -18.29
N TYR A 260 3.90 32.03 -18.70
CA TYR A 260 5.36 32.01 -18.50
C TYR A 260 5.73 31.97 -17.01
N TYR A 261 5.12 32.82 -16.18
CA TYR A 261 5.32 32.80 -14.74
C TYR A 261 5.02 31.43 -14.10
N GLU A 262 3.90 30.80 -14.47
CA GLU A 262 3.53 29.50 -13.91
C GLU A 262 4.44 28.36 -14.37
N SER A 263 4.95 28.42 -15.60
CA SER A 263 5.91 27.42 -16.12
C SER A 263 7.23 27.41 -15.36
N LEU A 264 7.70 28.58 -14.91
CA LEU A 264 8.92 28.71 -14.14
C LEU A 264 8.79 28.12 -12.74
N ILE A 265 7.58 28.14 -12.16
CA ILE A 265 7.34 27.63 -10.80
C ILE A 265 6.98 26.15 -10.80
N SER A 266 6.08 25.72 -11.69
CA SER A 266 5.49 24.38 -11.65
C SER A 266 6.30 23.32 -12.41
N SER A 267 7.28 23.72 -13.23
CA SER A 267 8.15 22.87 -14.06
C SER A 267 7.45 21.82 -14.94
N ILE A 268 6.11 21.90 -15.10
CA ILE A 268 5.30 20.97 -15.90
C ILE A 268 5.65 21.08 -17.39
N ILE A 269 5.95 22.30 -17.86
CA ILE A 269 6.27 22.63 -19.25
C ILE A 269 7.52 23.50 -19.26
N SER A 270 8.41 23.28 -20.22
CA SER A 270 9.63 24.09 -20.34
C SER A 270 9.28 25.54 -20.72
N SER A 271 9.94 26.50 -20.06
CA SER A 271 9.76 27.93 -20.32
C SER A 271 10.12 28.30 -21.77
N ASP A 272 11.15 27.64 -22.32
CA ASP A 272 11.59 27.82 -23.71
C ASP A 272 10.53 27.35 -24.72
N GLU A 273 9.81 26.26 -24.45
CA GLU A 273 8.70 25.83 -25.29
C GLU A 273 7.62 26.91 -25.32
N ILE A 274 7.21 27.43 -24.17
CA ILE A 274 6.19 28.48 -24.07
C ILE A 274 6.60 29.72 -24.85
N VAL A 275 7.83 30.20 -24.66
CA VAL A 275 8.36 31.36 -25.39
C VAL A 275 8.36 31.09 -26.90
N SER A 276 8.79 29.90 -27.33
CA SER A 276 8.81 29.55 -28.75
C SER A 276 7.41 29.56 -29.39
N HIS A 277 6.38 29.12 -28.66
CA HIS A 277 5.00 29.14 -29.14
C HIS A 277 4.43 30.56 -29.15
N ILE A 278 4.72 31.38 -28.13
CA ILE A 278 4.35 32.80 -28.11
C ILE A 278 4.97 33.55 -29.30
N VAL A 279 6.27 33.34 -29.56
CA VAL A 279 6.95 33.98 -30.70
C VAL A 279 6.34 33.51 -32.03
N LYS A 280 6.00 32.22 -32.18
CA LYS A 280 5.27 31.73 -33.36
C LYS A 280 3.90 32.40 -33.54
N ILE A 281 3.17 32.68 -32.45
CA ILE A 281 1.90 33.42 -32.50
C ILE A 281 2.14 34.85 -32.98
N LEU A 282 3.19 35.52 -32.51
CA LEU A 282 3.54 36.86 -32.98
C LEU A 282 3.90 36.88 -34.48
N GLU A 283 4.62 35.87 -34.97
CA GLU A 283 5.05 35.76 -36.38
C GLU A 283 3.93 35.33 -37.34
N THR A 284 3.17 34.29 -36.97
CA THR A 284 2.24 33.59 -37.88
C THR A 284 0.77 33.77 -37.53
N GLY A 285 0.45 34.33 -36.36
CA GLY A 285 -0.89 34.44 -35.81
C GLY A 285 -1.41 33.15 -35.16
N PHE A 286 -2.66 33.16 -34.70
CA PHE A 286 -3.28 32.01 -34.02
C PHE A 286 -3.51 30.83 -34.98
N SER A 287 -3.16 29.62 -34.53
CA SER A 287 -3.22 28.38 -35.34
C SER A 287 -4.66 27.85 -35.56
N HIS A 288 -4.87 27.08 -36.62
CA HIS A 288 -6.19 26.67 -37.10
C HIS A 288 -6.78 25.37 -36.48
N GLN A 289 -6.02 24.61 -35.68
CA GLN A 289 -6.20 23.15 -35.63
C GLN A 289 -7.11 22.55 -34.53
N SER A 290 -7.64 23.31 -33.56
CA SER A 290 -8.47 22.70 -32.49
C SER A 290 -9.65 23.59 -32.08
N SER A 291 -10.81 23.47 -32.75
CA SER A 291 -11.97 24.33 -32.47
C SER A 291 -13.34 23.64 -32.38
N SER A 292 -13.38 22.30 -32.33
CA SER A 292 -14.66 21.59 -32.17
C SER A 292 -15.27 21.77 -30.77
N SER A 293 -14.48 22.02 -29.71
CA SER A 293 -14.99 22.21 -28.34
C SER A 293 -15.56 23.62 -28.10
N LEU A 294 -14.83 24.68 -28.47
CA LEU A 294 -15.27 26.06 -28.28
C LEU A 294 -16.53 26.43 -29.05
N SER A 295 -16.67 25.89 -30.26
CA SER A 295 -17.87 26.11 -31.08
C SER A 295 -19.13 25.55 -30.43
N THR A 296 -19.01 24.46 -29.64
CA THR A 296 -20.14 23.90 -28.88
C THR A 296 -20.50 24.68 -27.63
N LEU A 297 -19.53 25.35 -26.99
CA LEU A 297 -19.72 26.11 -25.75
C LEU A 297 -20.24 27.54 -25.99
N LEU A 298 -19.67 28.25 -26.97
CA LEU A 298 -20.00 29.65 -27.24
C LEU A 298 -21.16 29.81 -28.24
N GLY A 299 -21.39 28.81 -29.09
CA GLY A 299 -22.22 28.94 -30.28
C GLY A 299 -21.39 29.34 -31.51
N MET A 300 -21.81 28.89 -32.68
CA MET A 300 -21.04 29.06 -33.93
C MET A 300 -20.86 30.53 -34.33
N ASP A 301 -21.90 31.36 -34.14
CA ASP A 301 -21.90 32.76 -34.58
C ASP A 301 -20.92 33.62 -33.77
N THR A 302 -20.96 33.52 -32.44
CA THR A 302 -20.05 34.24 -31.54
C THR A 302 -18.60 33.78 -31.70
N TYR A 303 -18.38 32.50 -32.00
CA TYR A 303 -17.04 31.96 -32.28
C TYR A 303 -16.43 32.59 -33.54
N VAL A 304 -17.23 32.73 -34.61
CA VAL A 304 -16.78 33.36 -35.87
C VAL A 304 -16.49 34.85 -35.66
N GLU A 305 -17.32 35.58 -34.93
CA GLU A 305 -17.10 37.01 -34.64
C GLU A 305 -15.79 37.24 -33.87
N ARG A 306 -15.55 36.47 -32.80
CA ARG A 306 -14.34 36.56 -31.98
C ARG A 306 -13.08 36.22 -32.76
N ARG A 307 -13.17 35.21 -33.63
CA ARG A 307 -12.08 34.87 -34.56
C ARG A 307 -11.77 36.01 -35.54
N GLN A 308 -12.79 36.67 -36.08
CA GLN A 308 -12.58 37.83 -36.96
C GLN A 308 -11.92 39.00 -36.23
N ALA A 309 -12.31 39.23 -34.97
CA ALA A 309 -11.68 40.23 -34.11
C ALA A 309 -10.19 39.91 -33.87
N ALA A 310 -9.86 38.66 -33.56
CA ALA A 310 -8.46 38.22 -33.38
C ALA A 310 -7.60 38.38 -34.65
N HIS A 311 -8.15 38.05 -35.82
CA HIS A 311 -7.44 38.31 -37.09
C HIS A 311 -7.29 39.80 -37.41
N LYS A 312 -8.20 40.65 -36.90
CA LYS A 312 -8.11 42.11 -37.06
C LYS A 312 -7.06 42.70 -36.12
N SER A 313 -6.99 42.24 -34.86
CA SER A 313 -5.95 42.65 -33.91
C SER A 313 -4.55 42.23 -34.39
N GLN A 314 -4.38 41.00 -34.89
CA GLN A 314 -3.11 40.55 -35.47
C GLN A 314 -2.65 41.44 -36.62
N ARG A 315 -3.55 41.77 -37.57
CA ARG A 315 -3.22 42.64 -38.71
C ARG A 315 -2.86 44.04 -38.27
N LYS A 316 -3.57 44.58 -37.28
CA LYS A 316 -3.27 45.89 -36.69
C LYS A 316 -1.88 45.89 -36.04
N PHE A 317 -1.58 44.86 -35.25
CA PHE A 317 -0.28 44.65 -34.62
C PHE A 317 0.86 44.61 -35.65
N SER A 318 0.75 43.80 -36.71
CA SER A 318 1.81 43.71 -37.72
C SER A 318 2.10 45.06 -38.40
N VAL A 319 1.07 45.86 -38.68
CA VAL A 319 1.23 47.19 -39.27
C VAL A 319 1.86 48.18 -38.29
N GLU A 320 1.43 48.16 -37.03
CA GLU A 320 1.97 49.04 -35.97
C GLU A 320 3.43 48.70 -35.65
N MET A 321 3.78 47.41 -35.57
CA MET A 321 5.15 46.95 -35.37
C MET A 321 6.09 47.33 -36.53
N LEU A 322 5.65 47.13 -37.78
CA LEU A 322 6.45 47.56 -38.94
C LEU A 322 6.70 49.07 -38.95
N ARG A 323 5.68 49.86 -38.58
CA ARG A 323 5.81 51.31 -38.43
C ARG A 323 6.83 51.67 -37.36
N SER A 324 6.77 51.02 -36.20
CA SER A 324 7.71 51.24 -35.09
C SER A 324 9.13 50.79 -35.41
N PHE A 325 9.32 49.71 -36.19
CA PHE A 325 10.66 49.33 -36.66
C PHE A 325 11.23 50.34 -37.65
N HIS A 326 10.42 50.87 -38.57
CA HIS A 326 10.87 51.90 -39.49
C HIS A 326 11.22 53.21 -38.77
N THR A 327 10.47 53.60 -37.74
CA THR A 327 10.80 54.79 -36.93
C THR A 327 12.10 54.57 -36.15
N LEU A 328 12.30 53.40 -35.53
CA LEU A 328 13.56 53.04 -34.86
C LEU A 328 14.75 53.12 -35.84
N GLN A 329 14.64 52.49 -37.01
CA GLN A 329 15.69 52.51 -38.04
C GLN A 329 15.98 53.92 -38.57
N SER A 330 14.94 54.74 -38.77
CA SER A 330 15.10 56.11 -39.27
C SER A 330 15.76 57.06 -38.27
N ARG A 331 15.61 56.79 -36.97
CA ARG A 331 16.10 57.66 -35.88
C ARG A 331 17.51 57.29 -35.41
N SER A 332 17.89 56.01 -35.41
CA SER A 332 19.16 55.55 -34.82
C SER A 332 20.30 55.33 -35.83
N ALA A 333 20.03 55.40 -37.14
CA ALA A 333 20.95 55.08 -38.26
C ALA A 333 21.56 53.65 -38.27
N SER A 334 21.61 52.96 -37.13
CA SER A 334 22.10 51.60 -36.90
C SER A 334 21.37 50.94 -35.71
N TRP A 335 21.24 49.61 -35.74
CA TRP A 335 20.62 48.84 -34.65
C TRP A 335 21.48 48.78 -33.38
N SER A 336 22.80 48.98 -33.49
CA SER A 336 23.71 49.00 -32.34
C SER A 336 23.36 50.09 -31.33
N ALA A 337 22.98 51.29 -31.79
CA ALA A 337 22.57 52.38 -30.90
C ALA A 337 21.27 52.06 -30.14
N VAL A 338 20.33 51.36 -30.78
CA VAL A 338 19.09 50.89 -30.12
C VAL A 338 19.44 49.86 -29.03
N PHE A 339 20.37 48.94 -29.30
CA PHE A 339 20.82 47.98 -28.29
C PHE A 339 21.61 48.62 -27.15
N ASP A 340 22.33 49.72 -27.39
CA ASP A 340 22.98 50.50 -26.32
C ASP A 340 21.95 51.14 -25.38
N VAL A 341 20.86 51.71 -25.93
CA VAL A 341 19.74 52.24 -25.15
C VAL A 341 19.02 51.13 -24.38
N ILE A 342 18.78 49.97 -25.00
CA ILE A 342 18.19 48.80 -24.32
C ILE A 342 19.11 48.30 -23.20
N GLU A 343 20.43 48.31 -23.39
CA GLU A 343 21.40 47.93 -22.35
C GLU A 343 21.40 48.94 -21.18
N LYS A 344 21.27 50.24 -21.45
CA LYS A 344 21.07 51.25 -20.39
C LYS A 344 19.77 51.01 -19.64
N PHE A 345 18.68 50.73 -20.35
CA PHE A 345 17.37 50.44 -19.76
C PHE A 345 17.39 49.18 -18.88
N MET A 346 18.04 48.10 -19.33
CA MET A 346 18.21 46.88 -18.52
C MET A 346 19.01 47.12 -17.24
N LYS A 347 20.01 48.01 -17.26
CA LYS A 347 20.72 48.41 -16.03
C LYS A 347 19.80 49.12 -15.03
N CYS A 348 18.85 49.92 -15.52
CA CYS A 348 17.85 50.55 -14.66
C CYS A 348 16.86 49.52 -14.08
N LEU A 349 16.46 48.50 -14.86
CA LEU A 349 15.58 47.41 -14.41
C LEU A 349 16.21 46.51 -13.34
N ASN A 350 17.52 46.57 -13.11
CA ASN A 350 18.20 45.70 -12.16
C ASN A 350 17.91 46.12 -10.71
N THR A 351 17.86 45.16 -9.79
CA THR A 351 17.58 45.40 -8.35
C THR A 351 18.77 46.01 -7.60
N ASN A 352 19.95 46.09 -8.25
CA ASN A 352 21.22 46.56 -7.69
C ASN A 352 21.27 48.08 -7.58
N MET A 353 20.48 48.65 -6.67
CA MET A 353 20.69 50.02 -6.22
C MET A 353 21.68 50.00 -5.06
N ASN A 354 22.75 50.81 -5.12
CA ASN A 354 23.73 50.96 -4.04
C ASN A 354 23.04 51.53 -2.78
N VAL A 355 22.46 50.65 -1.96
CA VAL A 355 21.77 51.02 -0.72
C VAL A 355 22.71 50.76 0.46
N GLN A 356 23.01 51.80 1.23
CA GLN A 356 23.76 51.69 2.49
C GLN A 356 23.04 50.74 3.46
N SER A 357 23.77 49.77 4.02
CA SER A 357 23.21 48.77 4.94
C SER A 357 22.93 49.40 6.32
N TYR A 358 21.65 49.65 6.59
CA TYR A 358 21.16 49.89 7.95
C TYR A 358 20.70 48.57 8.56
N GLY A 359 20.85 48.40 9.88
CA GLY A 359 20.50 47.14 10.54
C GLY A 359 19.07 46.69 10.26
N SER A 360 18.85 45.38 10.09
CA SER A 360 17.54 44.77 9.88
C SER A 360 16.97 44.25 11.21
N LYS A 361 15.64 44.18 11.34
CA LYS A 361 14.98 43.51 12.47
C LYS A 361 13.72 42.81 11.99
N ARG A 362 13.47 41.60 12.50
CA ARG A 362 12.23 40.86 12.24
C ARG A 362 11.10 41.40 13.10
N VAL A 363 10.15 42.08 12.47
CA VAL A 363 8.93 42.59 13.11
C VAL A 363 7.79 42.51 12.10
N CYS A 364 6.67 41.88 12.49
CA CYS A 364 5.47 41.84 11.65
C CYS A 364 4.41 42.82 12.18
N ASN A 365 4.29 43.98 11.53
CA ASN A 365 3.27 44.99 11.78
C ASN A 365 2.54 45.40 10.48
N VAL A 366 1.62 46.34 10.56
CA VAL A 366 0.86 46.78 9.37
C VAL A 366 1.79 47.36 8.30
N ASN A 367 2.79 48.14 8.71
CA ASN A 367 3.79 48.72 7.80
C ASN A 367 4.63 47.66 7.09
N SER A 368 4.96 46.55 7.75
CA SER A 368 5.68 45.44 7.12
C SER A 368 4.82 44.71 6.09
N VAL A 369 3.52 44.51 6.35
CA VAL A 369 2.58 43.93 5.38
C VAL A 369 2.41 44.86 4.17
N LEU A 370 2.28 46.17 4.40
CA LEU A 370 2.20 47.16 3.32
C LEU A 370 3.47 47.20 2.47
N LEU A 371 4.64 47.11 3.11
CA LEU A 371 5.92 47.03 2.42
C LEU A 371 5.99 45.78 1.52
N VAL A 372 5.62 44.61 2.04
CA VAL A 372 5.56 43.37 1.24
C VAL A 372 4.61 43.51 0.05
N GLN A 373 3.42 44.05 0.26
CA GLN A 373 2.46 44.27 -0.83
C GLN A 373 3.01 45.23 -1.89
N ALA A 374 3.57 46.37 -1.48
CA ALA A 374 4.17 47.33 -2.38
C ALA A 374 5.34 46.72 -3.17
N THR A 375 6.21 45.95 -2.51
CA THR A 375 7.31 45.22 -3.17
C THR A 375 6.79 44.21 -4.18
N SER A 376 5.72 43.45 -3.85
CA SER A 376 5.14 42.49 -4.79
C SER A 376 4.54 43.16 -6.03
N GLN A 377 3.91 44.33 -5.88
CA GLN A 377 3.35 45.10 -6.99
C GLN A 377 4.45 45.62 -7.91
N VAL A 378 5.51 46.22 -7.35
CA VAL A 378 6.67 46.69 -8.12
C VAL A 378 7.37 45.52 -8.81
N ALA A 379 7.60 44.40 -8.10
CA ALA A 379 8.22 43.22 -8.68
C ALA A 379 7.41 42.65 -9.85
N ARG A 380 6.08 42.66 -9.76
CA ARG A 380 5.20 42.26 -10.86
C ARG A 380 5.36 43.16 -12.08
N THR A 381 5.28 44.48 -11.90
CA THR A 381 5.38 45.42 -13.03
C THR A 381 6.75 45.33 -13.70
N MET A 382 7.82 45.16 -12.91
CA MET A 382 9.17 45.00 -13.46
C MET A 382 9.34 43.66 -14.17
N PHE A 383 8.77 42.58 -13.63
CA PHE A 383 8.75 41.27 -14.30
C PHE A 383 8.00 41.30 -15.63
N GLU A 384 6.79 41.87 -15.67
CA GLU A 384 5.99 42.00 -16.89
C GLU A 384 6.75 42.83 -17.95
N CYS A 385 7.35 43.96 -17.55
CA CYS A 385 8.16 44.80 -18.43
C CYS A 385 9.43 44.08 -18.95
N ALA A 386 10.16 43.38 -18.09
CA ALA A 386 11.33 42.61 -18.49
C ALA A 386 10.94 41.45 -19.43
N PHE A 387 9.78 40.82 -19.23
CA PHE A 387 9.29 39.75 -20.10
C PHE A 387 8.87 40.29 -21.46
N ASP A 388 8.18 41.43 -21.51
CA ASP A 388 7.80 42.09 -22.76
C ASP A 388 9.04 42.51 -23.57
N LEU A 389 10.11 42.97 -22.89
CA LEU A 389 11.39 43.25 -23.53
C LEU A 389 12.08 41.98 -24.04
N PHE A 390 12.00 40.87 -23.31
CA PHE A 390 12.53 39.58 -23.75
C PHE A 390 11.79 39.03 -24.97
N LEU A 391 10.45 39.15 -25.00
CA LEU A 391 9.62 38.82 -26.16
C LEU A 391 9.93 39.72 -27.35
N PHE A 392 10.12 41.02 -27.12
CA PHE A 392 10.51 41.96 -28.17
C PHE A 392 11.84 41.57 -28.83
N LEU A 393 12.87 41.27 -28.03
CA LEU A 393 14.17 40.83 -28.54
C LEU A 393 14.07 39.47 -29.26
N SER A 394 13.27 38.55 -28.73
CA SER A 394 13.01 37.24 -29.36
C SER A 394 12.31 37.38 -30.71
N TYR A 395 11.27 38.20 -30.79
CA TYR A 395 10.55 38.52 -32.02
C TYR A 395 11.45 39.26 -33.03
N LEU A 396 12.28 40.19 -32.57
CA LEU A 396 13.23 40.91 -33.42
C LEU A 396 14.25 39.96 -34.07
N VAL A 397 14.71 38.93 -33.35
CA VAL A 397 15.57 37.87 -33.92
C VAL A 397 14.82 37.03 -34.96
N GLY A 398 13.56 36.66 -34.70
CA GLY A 398 12.72 35.90 -35.63
C GLY A 398 12.43 36.65 -36.95
N VAL A 399 12.16 37.95 -36.84
CA VAL A 399 11.85 38.84 -37.97
C VAL A 399 13.10 39.53 -38.54
N GLY A 400 14.29 39.18 -38.05
CA GLY A 400 15.55 39.88 -38.35
C GLY A 400 15.88 39.99 -39.84
N GLY A 401 15.42 39.03 -40.66
CA GLY A 401 15.55 39.08 -42.11
C GLY A 401 14.74 40.20 -42.79
N GLN A 402 13.59 40.58 -42.23
CA GLN A 402 12.73 41.66 -42.74
C GLN A 402 13.21 43.06 -42.27
N VAL A 403 13.94 43.11 -41.16
CA VAL A 403 14.38 44.34 -40.48
C VAL A 403 15.86 44.68 -40.78
N SER A 404 16.50 43.90 -41.66
CA SER A 404 17.90 44.07 -42.08
C SER A 404 18.93 44.03 -40.93
N LEU A 405 18.72 43.15 -39.94
CA LEU A 405 19.69 42.95 -38.85
C LEU A 405 20.97 42.29 -39.35
N LEU A 406 22.14 42.78 -38.90
CA LEU A 406 23.42 42.15 -39.19
C LEU A 406 23.62 40.89 -38.34
N GLN A 407 24.42 39.94 -38.81
CA GLN A 407 24.74 38.74 -38.04
C GLN A 407 25.44 39.05 -36.71
N ASN A 408 26.21 40.15 -36.66
CA ASN A 408 26.85 40.65 -35.43
C ASN A 408 25.81 41.15 -34.42
N ASP A 409 24.72 41.76 -34.89
CA ASP A 409 23.63 42.25 -34.03
C ASP A 409 22.87 41.07 -33.42
N VAL A 410 22.58 40.04 -34.22
CA VAL A 410 21.97 38.79 -33.74
C VAL A 410 22.86 38.09 -32.71
N ALA A 411 24.18 38.07 -32.93
CA ALA A 411 25.13 37.53 -31.96
C ALA A 411 25.16 38.36 -30.66
N ARG A 412 25.07 39.69 -30.74
CA ARG A 412 24.98 40.57 -29.57
C ARG A 412 23.72 40.30 -28.74
N ILE A 413 22.57 40.12 -29.39
CA ILE A 413 21.32 39.77 -28.70
C ILE A 413 21.48 38.42 -27.98
N LYS A 414 21.95 37.38 -28.69
CA LYS A 414 22.03 36.01 -28.14
C LYS A 414 23.07 35.84 -27.03
N LEU A 415 24.25 36.45 -27.17
CA LEU A 415 25.37 36.23 -26.25
C LEU A 415 25.42 37.24 -25.08
N LYS A 416 24.83 38.43 -25.24
CA LYS A 416 24.93 39.50 -24.23
C LYS A 416 23.57 39.92 -23.65
N LEU A 417 22.59 40.23 -24.50
CA LEU A 417 21.32 40.79 -24.03
C LEU A 417 20.40 39.71 -23.43
N PHE A 418 20.33 38.52 -24.03
CA PHE A 418 19.52 37.41 -23.49
C PHE A 418 19.96 36.92 -22.11
N PRO A 419 21.26 36.68 -21.82
CA PRO A 419 21.68 36.34 -20.47
C PRO A 419 21.35 37.45 -19.46
N MET A 420 21.59 38.71 -19.83
CA MET A 420 21.32 39.86 -18.95
C MET A 420 19.84 39.98 -18.58
N ILE A 421 18.93 39.82 -19.55
CA ILE A 421 17.49 39.92 -19.29
C ILE A 421 16.94 38.68 -18.57
N GLN A 422 17.52 37.50 -18.81
CA GLN A 422 17.17 36.28 -18.09
C GLN A 422 17.55 36.39 -16.61
N ASP A 423 18.73 36.95 -16.30
CA ASP A 423 19.13 37.24 -14.92
C ASP A 423 18.15 38.21 -14.25
N ILE A 424 17.80 39.33 -14.92
CA ILE A 424 16.84 40.32 -14.41
C ILE A 424 15.46 39.67 -14.17
N LEU A 425 14.97 38.87 -15.13
CA LEU A 425 13.73 38.11 -14.98
C LEU A 425 13.78 37.17 -13.78
N GLY A 426 14.90 36.47 -13.59
CA GLY A 426 15.16 35.60 -12.44
C GLY A 426 15.04 36.34 -11.10
N GLN A 427 15.67 37.51 -10.98
CA GLN A 427 15.61 38.30 -9.74
C GLN A 427 14.18 38.76 -9.42
N TRP A 428 13.46 39.29 -10.42
CA TRP A 428 12.10 39.81 -10.20
C TRP A 428 11.08 38.69 -9.97
N ILE A 429 11.23 37.52 -10.59
CA ILE A 429 10.34 36.38 -10.31
C ILE A 429 10.52 35.88 -8.87
N VAL A 430 11.75 35.82 -8.35
CA VAL A 430 12.01 35.44 -6.95
C VAL A 430 11.37 36.44 -6.00
N LEU A 431 11.56 37.75 -6.23
CA LEU A 431 10.92 38.80 -5.42
C LEU A 431 9.40 38.71 -5.45
N HIS A 432 8.81 38.54 -6.64
CA HIS A 432 7.36 38.39 -6.79
C HIS A 432 6.87 37.11 -6.10
N PHE A 433 7.56 35.98 -6.27
CA PHE A 433 7.20 34.71 -5.65
C PHE A 433 7.23 34.78 -4.13
N VAL A 434 8.28 35.35 -3.54
CA VAL A 434 8.43 35.50 -2.09
C VAL A 434 7.39 36.45 -1.51
N GLY A 435 7.02 37.51 -2.25
CA GLY A 435 5.99 38.47 -1.85
C GLY A 435 4.55 37.99 -2.04
N THR A 436 4.31 36.94 -2.83
CA THR A 436 2.95 36.47 -3.16
C THR A 436 2.62 35.09 -2.60
N SER A 437 3.60 34.23 -2.40
CA SER A 437 3.35 32.87 -1.94
C SER A 437 3.01 32.87 -0.44
N PRO A 438 1.89 32.24 -0.03
CA PRO A 438 1.56 32.08 1.37
C PRO A 438 2.48 31.05 2.03
N THR A 439 2.71 31.20 3.33
CA THR A 439 3.41 30.20 4.15
C THR A 439 2.55 28.94 4.31
N SER A 440 3.17 27.76 4.30
CA SER A 440 2.55 26.52 4.74
C SER A 440 2.54 26.44 6.28
N PRO A 441 1.50 25.84 6.89
CA PRO A 441 1.56 25.52 8.31
C PRO A 441 2.68 24.50 8.55
N PRO A 442 3.36 24.53 9.72
CA PRO A 442 4.32 23.48 10.07
C PRO A 442 3.59 22.13 10.15
N THR A 443 4.22 21.07 9.66
CA THR A 443 3.68 19.72 9.76
C THR A 443 3.55 19.31 11.23
N ILE A 444 2.40 18.72 11.57
CA ILE A 444 1.86 18.62 12.94
C ILE A 444 2.66 17.65 13.84
N ASP A 445 3.65 16.94 13.31
CA ASP A 445 4.21 15.76 13.99
C ASP A 445 5.36 16.02 14.97
N ASP A 446 5.90 17.23 15.02
CA ASP A 446 6.87 17.57 16.06
C ASP A 446 6.19 18.05 17.35
N PHE A 447 5.62 17.11 18.10
CA PHE A 447 5.33 17.29 19.53
C PHE A 447 6.59 17.79 20.29
N SER A 448 7.77 17.44 19.80
CA SER A 448 9.09 17.91 20.22
C SER A 448 9.26 19.44 20.05
N TYR A 449 8.77 20.01 18.94
CA TYR A 449 8.78 21.45 18.67
C TYR A 449 7.73 22.19 19.49
N GLN A 450 6.56 21.59 19.69
CA GLN A 450 5.57 22.14 20.63
C GLN A 450 6.11 22.14 22.08
N LEU A 451 6.86 21.11 22.48
CA LEU A 451 7.53 21.03 23.80
C LEU A 451 8.72 22.00 23.93
N SER A 452 9.50 22.22 22.88
CA SER A 452 10.57 23.23 22.89
C SER A 452 10.02 24.66 22.82
N SER A 453 8.87 24.87 22.16
CA SER A 453 8.16 26.16 22.12
C SER A 453 7.51 26.57 23.45
N LEU A 454 7.33 25.62 24.37
CA LEU A 454 6.92 25.88 25.76
C LEU A 454 8.04 26.49 26.61
N GLN A 455 9.27 26.60 26.09
CA GLN A 455 10.32 27.39 26.74
C GLN A 455 9.99 28.88 26.67
N LEU A 456 9.54 29.41 27.81
CA LEU A 456 9.02 30.76 28.14
C LEU A 456 9.95 31.98 27.84
N GLY A 457 10.69 32.00 26.72
CA GLY A 457 11.74 33.00 26.48
C GLY A 457 11.55 33.98 25.30
N LYS A 458 10.80 33.63 24.25
CA LYS A 458 10.70 34.47 23.03
C LYS A 458 9.24 34.65 22.58
N SER A 459 8.60 35.71 23.07
CA SER A 459 7.19 36.02 22.75
C SER A 459 6.93 36.21 21.24
N ASP A 460 7.94 36.68 20.49
CA ASP A 460 7.78 37.08 19.09
C ASP A 460 7.68 35.87 18.14
N GLU A 461 8.42 34.79 18.39
CA GLU A 461 8.41 33.55 17.57
C GLU A 461 7.05 32.82 17.69
N LEU A 462 6.47 32.76 18.89
CA LEU A 462 5.15 32.14 19.12
C LEU A 462 4.01 32.86 18.40
N SER A 463 4.10 34.18 18.22
CA SER A 463 3.12 34.97 17.47
C SER A 463 3.17 34.71 15.96
N LEU A 464 4.36 34.41 15.43
CA LEU A 464 4.60 34.10 14.03
C LEU A 464 4.08 32.71 13.68
N HIS A 465 4.31 31.72 14.54
CA HIS A 465 3.81 30.35 14.32
C HIS A 465 2.27 30.28 14.20
N ARG A 466 1.52 31.11 14.94
CA ARG A 466 0.06 31.19 14.79
C ARG A 466 -0.39 31.81 13.46
N LYS A 467 0.48 32.57 12.79
CA LYS A 467 0.20 33.22 11.50
C LYS A 467 0.67 32.39 10.29
N LEU A 468 1.48 31.35 10.51
CA LEU A 468 1.88 30.41 9.45
C LEU A 468 0.66 29.67 8.90
N GLY A 469 0.54 29.57 7.58
CA GLY A 469 -0.62 28.95 6.93
C GLY A 469 -1.76 29.93 6.58
N CYS A 470 -1.72 31.17 7.07
CA CYS A 470 -2.68 32.21 6.69
C CYS A 470 -2.36 32.74 5.29
N SER A 471 -3.39 32.97 4.46
CA SER A 471 -3.23 33.53 3.10
C SER A 471 -2.52 34.88 3.08
N ASP A 472 -2.70 35.68 4.14
CA ASP A 472 -2.18 37.04 4.22
C ASP A 472 -0.73 37.07 4.72
N PHE A 473 -0.21 35.93 5.18
CA PHE A 473 1.14 35.80 5.72
C PHE A 473 2.05 35.10 4.70
N THR A 474 2.81 35.93 3.98
CA THR A 474 3.68 35.55 2.86
C THR A 474 5.05 35.03 3.29
N LEU A 475 5.80 34.41 2.37
CA LEU A 475 7.19 34.04 2.60
C LEU A 475 8.07 35.27 2.94
N ALA A 476 7.80 36.42 2.33
CA ALA A 476 8.52 37.67 2.61
C ALA A 476 8.46 38.09 4.09
N SER A 477 7.37 37.77 4.79
CA SER A 477 7.24 38.07 6.22
C SER A 477 8.09 37.19 7.15
N LEU A 478 8.75 36.15 6.62
CA LEU A 478 9.76 35.37 7.35
C LEU A 478 11.15 36.02 7.33
N LEU A 479 11.35 37.02 6.46
CA LEU A 479 12.61 37.73 6.28
C LEU A 479 12.72 38.94 7.22
N ASP A 480 13.93 39.45 7.37
CA ASP A 480 14.18 40.63 8.21
C ASP A 480 13.89 41.92 7.43
N PHE A 481 13.20 42.87 8.06
CA PHE A 481 12.80 44.12 7.42
C PHE A 481 13.88 45.21 7.60
N PRO A 482 14.12 46.05 6.57
CA PRO A 482 15.08 47.14 6.64
C PRO A 482 14.57 48.27 7.55
N LYS A 483 15.47 48.87 8.35
CA LYS A 483 15.14 50.06 9.15
C LYS A 483 15.03 51.32 8.28
N SER A 484 14.08 52.19 8.63
CA SER A 484 13.97 53.53 8.03
C SER A 484 15.01 54.50 8.65
N PRO A 485 15.46 55.53 7.91
CA PRO A 485 16.45 56.48 8.41
C PRO A 485 15.92 57.46 9.47
N GLU A 486 14.60 57.70 9.53
CA GLU A 486 13.97 58.73 10.37
C GLU A 486 13.09 58.16 11.51
N GLY A 487 12.89 56.84 11.56
CA GLY A 487 12.17 56.18 12.65
C GLY A 487 12.21 54.66 12.60
N ASP A 488 12.08 54.03 13.76
CA ASP A 488 11.98 52.57 13.86
C ASP A 488 10.71 52.11 13.10
N VAL A 489 10.79 51.02 12.33
CA VAL A 489 9.62 50.39 11.65
C VAL A 489 8.48 50.10 12.63
N MET A 490 8.76 50.16 13.93
CA MET A 490 7.88 50.04 15.10
C MET A 490 6.90 51.20 15.35
N SER A 491 6.92 52.29 14.58
CA SER A 491 5.98 53.39 14.82
C SER A 491 4.52 52.96 14.54
N PRO A 492 3.54 53.37 15.37
CA PRO A 492 2.13 53.06 15.15
C PRO A 492 1.48 53.89 14.03
N CYS A 493 2.23 54.81 13.41
CA CYS A 493 1.76 55.66 12.31
C CYS A 493 2.07 55.05 10.94
N PHE A 494 1.29 55.43 9.93
CA PHE A 494 1.54 55.00 8.55
C PHE A 494 2.76 55.72 7.98
N LEU A 495 3.60 55.02 7.22
CA LEU A 495 4.79 55.58 6.58
C LEU A 495 4.41 56.46 5.39
N GLY A 496 5.22 57.50 5.11
CA GLY A 496 4.99 58.38 3.97
C GLY A 496 5.10 57.62 2.63
N PRO A 497 4.33 57.97 1.58
CA PRO A 497 4.35 57.25 0.30
C PRO A 497 5.74 57.19 -0.38
N ALA A 498 6.56 58.23 -0.21
CA ALA A 498 7.94 58.26 -0.71
C ALA A 498 8.90 57.39 0.12
N GLU A 499 8.68 57.29 1.44
CA GLU A 499 9.45 56.44 2.33
C GLU A 499 9.19 54.96 2.04
N ILE A 500 7.93 54.59 1.77
CA ILE A 500 7.55 53.22 1.38
C ILE A 500 8.34 52.79 0.14
N ILE A 501 8.41 53.62 -0.90
CA ILE A 501 9.16 53.26 -2.12
C ILE A 501 10.67 53.17 -1.87
N ASN A 502 11.23 54.03 -1.04
CA ASN A 502 12.62 53.88 -0.62
C ASN A 502 12.83 52.55 0.11
N LEU A 503 11.96 52.19 1.05
CA LEU A 503 12.00 50.91 1.75
C LEU A 503 11.80 49.72 0.81
N VAL A 504 10.94 49.82 -0.22
CA VAL A 504 10.77 48.79 -1.24
C VAL A 504 12.10 48.53 -1.95
N ARG A 505 12.82 49.58 -2.38
CA ARG A 505 14.16 49.42 -2.98
C ARG A 505 15.14 48.74 -2.03
N ARG A 506 15.16 49.16 -0.75
CA ARG A 506 16.03 48.56 0.27
C ARG A 506 15.68 47.11 0.55
N PHE A 507 14.40 46.79 0.58
CA PHE A 507 13.91 45.44 0.86
C PHE A 507 14.19 44.51 -0.32
N SER A 508 13.93 44.94 -1.56
CA SER A 508 14.31 44.23 -2.77
C SER A 508 15.82 43.99 -2.82
N SER A 509 16.65 45.00 -2.51
CA SER A 509 18.10 44.80 -2.45
C SER A 509 18.50 43.83 -1.33
N LEU A 510 17.88 43.89 -0.15
CA LEU A 510 18.19 43.02 0.97
C LEU A 510 17.84 41.54 0.68
N ILE A 511 16.70 41.29 0.05
CA ILE A 511 16.31 39.94 -0.39
C ILE A 511 17.32 39.42 -1.42
N MET A 512 17.70 40.26 -2.38
CA MET A 512 18.58 39.86 -3.47
C MET A 512 20.07 39.86 -3.13
N HIS A 513 20.53 40.43 -2.01
CA HIS A 513 21.96 40.51 -1.66
C HIS A 513 22.31 39.84 -0.33
N GLY A 514 21.33 39.49 0.50
CA GLY A 514 21.56 38.88 1.80
C GLY A 514 22.22 39.84 2.81
N GLY A 515 22.01 39.59 4.09
CA GLY A 515 22.45 40.51 5.14
C GLY A 515 23.94 40.49 5.48
N ASN A 516 24.68 39.39 5.23
CA ASN A 516 25.98 39.16 5.90
C ASN A 516 26.93 38.10 5.32
N PHE A 517 26.86 37.72 4.04
CA PHE A 517 27.74 36.67 3.50
C PHE A 517 28.63 37.19 2.36
N GLU A 518 29.95 37.01 2.48
CA GLU A 518 31.00 37.44 1.53
C GLU A 518 30.98 36.70 0.18
N CYS A 519 29.90 36.02 -0.18
CA CYS A 519 29.81 35.30 -1.46
C CYS A 519 29.33 36.24 -2.57
N VAL A 520 30.07 36.23 -3.68
CA VAL A 520 29.96 37.12 -4.84
C VAL A 520 28.53 37.29 -5.36
N HIS A 521 28.17 38.56 -5.60
CA HIS A 521 26.89 39.13 -6.07
C HIS A 521 26.28 38.46 -7.32
N THR A 522 25.78 37.23 -7.22
CA THR A 522 25.15 36.50 -8.32
C THR A 522 23.76 36.01 -7.92
N PHE A 523 22.80 36.12 -8.86
CA PHE A 523 21.41 35.66 -8.72
C PHE A 523 21.30 34.24 -8.13
N LEU A 524 22.26 33.38 -8.50
CA LEU A 524 22.38 32.00 -8.06
C LEU A 524 22.59 31.87 -6.54
N GLY A 525 23.61 32.54 -6.00
CA GLY A 525 23.95 32.46 -4.57
C GLY A 525 22.83 33.01 -3.68
N CYS A 526 22.16 34.07 -4.12
CA CYS A 526 21.11 34.73 -3.35
C CYS A 526 19.84 33.86 -3.26
N THR A 527 19.47 33.19 -4.35
CA THR A 527 18.33 32.27 -4.37
C THR A 527 18.60 31.03 -3.50
N ILE A 528 19.82 30.51 -3.51
CA ILE A 528 20.24 29.39 -2.64
C ILE A 528 20.16 29.81 -1.16
N ASN A 529 20.72 30.97 -0.80
CA ASN A 529 20.64 31.47 0.58
C ASN A 529 19.21 31.71 1.03
N LEU A 530 18.35 32.23 0.15
CA LEU A 530 16.93 32.42 0.46
C LEU A 530 16.21 31.08 0.66
N SER A 531 16.51 30.07 -0.16
CA SER A 531 15.97 28.72 0.03
C SER A 531 16.40 28.11 1.37
N ALA A 532 17.64 28.33 1.81
CA ALA A 532 18.13 27.91 3.12
C ALA A 532 17.35 28.57 4.27
N VAL A 533 17.06 29.88 4.16
CA VAL A 533 16.21 30.58 5.14
C VAL A 533 14.80 30.00 5.19
N LEU A 534 14.22 29.60 4.06
CA LEU A 534 12.90 28.95 4.02
C LEU A 534 12.90 27.54 4.65
N ILE A 535 13.96 26.76 4.41
CA ILE A 535 14.14 25.42 5.00
C ILE A 535 14.19 25.52 6.52
N ARG A 536 14.88 26.53 7.07
CA ARG A 536 14.93 26.81 8.52
C ARG A 536 13.54 27.03 9.15
N HIS A 537 12.57 27.51 8.36
CA HIS A 537 11.19 27.77 8.78
C HIS A 537 10.20 26.67 8.33
N SER A 538 10.71 25.50 7.94
CA SER A 538 9.91 24.34 7.50
C SER A 538 9.05 24.60 6.26
N GLN A 539 9.48 25.50 5.37
CA GLN A 539 8.78 25.84 4.13
C GLN A 539 9.37 25.09 2.92
N TYR A 540 9.32 23.75 2.94
CA TYR A 540 10.02 22.90 1.98
C TYR A 540 9.48 23.01 0.54
N GLU A 541 8.15 23.04 0.35
CA GLU A 541 7.52 23.17 -0.98
C GLU A 541 7.88 24.51 -1.64
N ALA A 542 7.88 25.59 -0.87
CA ALA A 542 8.28 26.91 -1.35
C ALA A 542 9.77 26.99 -1.71
N ALA A 543 10.63 26.36 -0.91
CA ALA A 543 12.06 26.25 -1.20
C ALA A 543 12.31 25.44 -2.47
N GLN A 544 11.61 24.31 -2.65
CA GLN A 544 11.70 23.49 -3.86
C GLN A 544 11.29 24.28 -5.11
N ASN A 545 10.20 25.04 -5.05
CA ASN A 545 9.76 25.87 -6.18
C ASN A 545 10.81 26.93 -6.58
N LEU A 546 11.46 27.58 -5.60
CA LEU A 546 12.55 28.53 -5.88
C LEU A 546 13.78 27.84 -6.48
N LEU A 547 14.14 26.67 -5.97
CA LEU A 547 15.22 25.84 -6.48
C LEU A 547 14.90 25.38 -7.92
N GLY A 548 13.64 25.03 -8.21
CA GLY A 548 13.16 24.72 -9.56
C GLY A 548 13.29 25.90 -10.53
N ILE A 549 12.94 27.11 -10.12
CA ILE A 549 13.19 28.33 -10.91
C ILE A 549 14.68 28.42 -11.25
N LEU A 550 15.55 28.27 -10.25
CA LEU A 550 17.01 28.33 -10.44
C LEU A 550 17.52 27.26 -11.40
N GLU A 551 16.96 26.04 -11.38
CA GLU A 551 17.31 24.98 -12.33
C GLU A 551 16.98 25.35 -13.78
N THR A 552 15.83 25.97 -14.04
CA THR A 552 15.48 26.42 -15.40
C THR A 552 16.50 27.41 -15.95
N TYR A 553 16.93 28.38 -15.12
CA TYR A 553 17.94 29.36 -15.52
C TYR A 553 19.35 28.77 -15.64
N LEU A 554 19.72 27.82 -14.76
CA LEU A 554 20.99 27.08 -14.88
C LEU A 554 21.06 26.27 -16.18
N ASN A 555 19.97 25.60 -16.57
CA ASN A 555 19.92 24.82 -17.80
C ASN A 555 20.05 25.72 -19.05
N ASN A 556 19.44 26.90 -19.02
CA ASN A 556 19.53 27.89 -20.10
C ASN A 556 20.92 28.58 -20.16
N GLY A 557 21.58 28.73 -19.01
CA GLY A 557 22.89 29.36 -18.84
C GLY A 557 24.11 28.48 -19.14
N LYS A 558 23.93 27.19 -19.47
CA LYS A 558 25.01 26.22 -19.80
C LYS A 558 25.91 26.62 -20.99
N VAL A 559 25.69 27.77 -21.60
CA VAL A 559 26.48 28.28 -22.74
C VAL A 559 27.50 29.37 -22.34
N SER A 560 27.46 29.96 -21.13
CA SER A 560 28.30 31.15 -20.83
C SER A 560 29.12 31.17 -19.54
N HIS A 561 28.91 30.27 -18.56
CA HIS A 561 29.63 30.36 -17.26
C HIS A 561 30.33 29.05 -16.87
N THR A 562 31.52 28.83 -17.42
CA THR A 562 32.51 27.89 -16.86
C THR A 562 33.36 28.63 -15.83
N GLY A 563 32.90 28.70 -14.58
CA GLY A 563 33.64 29.28 -13.46
C GLY A 563 33.54 28.39 -12.22
N GLN A 564 34.60 28.35 -11.40
CA GLN A 564 34.64 27.56 -10.16
C GLN A 564 33.46 27.87 -9.21
N ASP A 565 32.98 29.12 -9.20
CA ASP A 565 31.84 29.56 -8.39
C ASP A 565 30.50 28.88 -8.78
N ALA A 566 30.35 28.49 -10.05
CA ALA A 566 29.14 27.80 -10.53
C ALA A 566 29.07 26.35 -10.00
N ASP A 567 30.21 25.68 -9.86
CA ASP A 567 30.28 24.31 -9.34
C ASP A 567 29.98 24.24 -7.84
N THR A 568 30.45 25.24 -7.08
CA THR A 568 30.19 25.39 -5.64
C THR A 568 28.71 25.66 -5.37
N ALA A 569 28.12 26.58 -6.13
CA ALA A 569 26.70 26.87 -6.02
C ALA A 569 25.80 25.73 -6.54
N CYS A 570 26.23 24.98 -7.57
CA CYS A 570 25.53 23.78 -8.04
C CYS A 570 25.51 22.69 -6.95
N SER A 571 26.61 22.51 -6.22
CA SER A 571 26.70 21.54 -5.12
C SER A 571 25.77 21.91 -3.95
N ALA A 572 25.74 23.20 -3.57
CA ALA A 572 24.81 23.72 -2.56
C ALA A 572 23.34 23.60 -2.98
N TYR A 573 23.03 23.97 -4.24
CA TYR A 573 21.71 23.80 -4.85
C TYR A 573 21.22 22.36 -4.75
N LEU A 574 22.04 21.40 -5.20
CA LEU A 574 21.69 19.99 -5.22
C LEU A 574 21.46 19.43 -3.82
N HIS A 575 22.25 19.84 -2.83
CA HIS A 575 22.08 19.43 -1.44
C HIS A 575 20.77 19.94 -0.85
N LEU A 576 20.48 21.23 -0.99
CA LEU A 576 19.23 21.82 -0.48
C LEU A 576 18.00 21.27 -1.22
N ASN A 577 18.10 21.03 -2.52
CA ASN A 577 17.01 20.44 -3.30
C ASN A 577 16.77 18.98 -2.89
N GLY A 578 17.84 18.20 -2.71
CA GLY A 578 17.73 16.82 -2.19
C GLY A 578 17.07 16.78 -0.81
N PHE A 579 17.42 17.71 0.07
CA PHE A 579 16.80 17.84 1.39
C PHE A 579 15.32 18.24 1.30
N CYS A 580 14.96 19.21 0.45
CA CYS A 580 13.56 19.59 0.25
C CYS A 580 12.72 18.42 -0.29
N LEU A 581 13.24 17.70 -1.29
CA LEU A 581 12.57 16.55 -1.89
C LEU A 581 12.34 15.42 -0.86
N LEU A 582 13.32 15.18 0.01
CA LEU A 582 13.18 14.22 1.12
C LEU A 582 12.06 14.61 2.07
N MET A 583 12.06 15.86 2.55
CA MET A 583 11.04 16.34 3.49
C MET A 583 9.64 16.33 2.86
N ILE A 584 9.53 16.68 1.59
CA ILE A 584 8.25 16.61 0.87
C ILE A 584 7.82 15.15 0.67
N ALA A 585 8.75 14.22 0.43
CA ALA A 585 8.43 12.80 0.31
C ALA A 585 7.96 12.19 1.64
N HIS A 586 8.47 12.67 2.77
CA HIS A 586 8.00 12.29 4.10
C HIS A 586 6.51 12.62 4.29
N ASP A 587 6.09 13.81 3.85
CA ASP A 587 4.71 14.29 4.02
C ASP A 587 3.74 13.77 2.92
N GLU A 588 4.25 13.10 1.89
CA GLU A 588 3.47 12.64 0.74
C GLU A 588 2.73 11.33 1.03
N ALA A 589 1.39 11.37 0.95
CA ALA A 589 0.55 10.19 1.17
C ALA A 589 0.56 9.19 0.00
N ASN A 590 0.89 9.63 -1.22
CA ASN A 590 0.92 8.76 -2.40
C ASN A 590 2.27 8.04 -2.52
N ILE A 591 2.24 6.70 -2.41
CA ILE A 591 3.42 5.83 -2.42
C ILE A 591 4.26 6.02 -3.69
N ILE A 592 3.63 6.11 -4.87
CA ILE A 592 4.36 6.20 -6.16
C ILE A 592 5.09 7.54 -6.27
N LEU A 593 4.43 8.64 -5.87
CA LEU A 593 5.05 9.97 -5.88
C LEU A 593 6.14 10.07 -4.81
N ARG A 594 5.93 9.43 -3.64
CA ARG A 594 6.93 9.33 -2.58
C ARG A 594 8.18 8.61 -3.08
N GLU A 595 8.04 7.45 -3.73
CA GLU A 595 9.18 6.71 -4.31
C GLU A 595 9.92 7.51 -5.38
N SER A 596 9.21 8.19 -6.28
CA SER A 596 9.83 9.05 -7.30
C SER A 596 10.61 10.20 -6.68
N LYS A 597 10.02 10.93 -5.71
CA LYS A 597 10.68 12.05 -5.03
C LYS A 597 11.90 11.59 -4.24
N VAL A 598 11.84 10.40 -3.65
CA VAL A 598 12.97 9.78 -2.94
C VAL A 598 14.10 9.44 -3.89
N HIS A 599 13.79 8.87 -5.06
CA HIS A 599 14.80 8.61 -6.09
C HIS A 599 15.48 9.89 -6.57
N ASP A 600 14.71 10.95 -6.82
CA ASP A 600 15.25 12.26 -7.22
C ASP A 600 16.08 12.88 -6.09
N ALA A 601 15.64 12.78 -4.83
CA ALA A 601 16.41 13.23 -3.67
C ALA A 601 17.77 12.52 -3.58
N ILE A 602 17.80 11.19 -3.73
CA ILE A 602 19.03 10.40 -3.71
C ILE A 602 19.98 10.85 -4.83
N ARG A 603 19.46 11.03 -6.05
CA ARG A 603 20.22 11.52 -7.20
C ARG A 603 20.82 12.91 -6.93
N CYS A 604 20.08 13.81 -6.29
CA CYS A 604 20.55 15.12 -5.89
C CYS A 604 21.70 15.05 -4.88
N PHE A 605 21.56 14.25 -3.82
CA PHE A 605 22.59 14.09 -2.80
C PHE A 605 23.89 13.47 -3.35
N PHE A 606 23.81 12.45 -4.21
CA PHE A 606 25.00 11.88 -4.86
C PHE A 606 25.71 12.90 -5.77
N ARG A 607 24.94 13.67 -6.55
CA ARG A 607 25.50 14.72 -7.40
C ARG A 607 26.12 15.85 -6.59
N ALA A 608 25.51 16.25 -5.47
CA ALA A 608 26.07 17.24 -4.55
C ALA A 608 27.45 16.82 -4.01
N ALA A 609 27.60 15.56 -3.61
CA ALA A 609 28.87 15.03 -3.11
C ALA A 609 29.98 14.91 -4.17
N SER A 610 29.62 14.90 -5.46
CA SER A 610 30.56 14.77 -6.57
C SER A 610 31.33 16.07 -6.88
N GLY A 611 30.86 17.23 -6.41
CA GLY A 611 31.48 18.53 -6.64
C GLY A 611 32.88 18.65 -6.03
N TYR A 612 33.80 19.33 -6.73
CA TYR A 612 35.20 19.49 -6.31
C TYR A 612 35.35 20.36 -5.04
N GLU A 613 34.46 21.34 -4.84
CA GLU A 613 34.41 22.24 -3.67
C GLU A 613 33.20 22.00 -2.74
N ALA A 614 32.57 20.83 -2.83
CA ALA A 614 31.43 20.45 -2.00
C ALA A 614 31.59 20.71 -0.48
N PRO A 615 32.73 20.41 0.18
CA PRO A 615 32.87 20.67 1.62
C PRO A 615 32.71 22.16 2.00
N LYS A 616 33.34 23.07 1.25
CA LYS A 616 33.26 24.52 1.49
C LYS A 616 31.86 25.07 1.23
N ALA A 617 31.17 24.53 0.23
CA ALA A 617 29.80 24.94 -0.10
C ALA A 617 28.81 24.58 1.01
N LEU A 618 29.01 23.41 1.64
CA LEU A 618 28.03 22.79 2.53
C LEU A 618 28.22 23.14 4.02
N GLU A 619 29.42 23.55 4.43
CA GLU A 619 29.67 24.07 5.79
C GLU A 619 28.70 25.20 6.17
N ASN A 620 28.33 26.04 5.19
CA ASN A 620 27.42 27.17 5.37
C ASN A 620 25.97 26.77 5.67
N PHE A 621 25.56 25.53 5.36
CA PHE A 621 24.17 25.05 5.50
C PHE A 621 23.97 24.06 6.64
N SER A 622 24.97 23.93 7.52
CA SER A 622 24.99 23.00 8.64
C SER A 622 23.87 23.20 9.65
N LEU A 623 23.36 24.44 9.81
CA LEU A 623 22.26 24.77 10.72
C LEU A 623 20.89 24.40 10.14
N GLU A 624 20.75 24.42 8.82
CA GLU A 624 19.49 24.20 8.12
C GLU A 624 19.20 22.72 7.86
N THR A 625 20.23 21.96 7.48
CA THR A 625 20.09 20.53 7.18
C THR A 625 20.58 19.63 8.32
N GLY A 626 21.23 20.20 9.33
CA GLY A 626 21.78 19.47 10.48
C GLY A 626 23.10 18.75 10.20
N PHE A 627 23.72 18.97 9.04
CA PHE A 627 25.03 18.38 8.71
C PHE A 627 26.17 19.13 9.41
N GLN A 628 26.77 18.53 10.44
CA GLN A 628 27.97 19.06 11.09
C GLN A 628 29.15 18.09 10.93
N VAL A 629 30.17 18.51 10.16
CA VAL A 629 31.46 17.81 10.15
C VAL A 629 32.34 18.41 11.23
N SER A 630 32.61 17.64 12.27
CA SER A 630 33.55 18.02 13.32
C SER A 630 34.99 17.91 12.79
N GLY A 631 35.53 19.01 12.25
CA GLY A 631 36.95 19.17 11.91
C GLY A 631 37.23 19.32 10.41
N GLU A 632 38.28 20.07 10.07
CA GLU A 632 38.79 20.19 8.69
C GLU A 632 39.16 18.79 8.16
N SER A 633 38.30 18.23 7.31
CA SER A 633 38.53 16.92 6.71
C SER A 633 39.77 16.97 5.80
N ARG A 634 40.85 16.27 6.19
CA ARG A 634 42.13 16.25 5.46
C ARG A 634 42.05 15.65 4.04
N SER A 635 41.01 14.87 3.72
CA SER A 635 40.79 14.27 2.40
C SER A 635 39.31 14.31 1.96
N ILE A 636 39.08 14.48 0.65
CA ILE A 636 37.72 14.53 0.07
C ILE A 636 36.98 13.20 0.21
N SER A 637 37.70 12.07 0.21
CA SER A 637 37.13 10.73 0.38
C SER A 637 36.60 10.52 1.81
N LEU A 638 37.32 11.00 2.82
CA LEU A 638 36.87 10.93 4.22
C LEU A 638 35.67 11.86 4.45
N TRP A 639 35.66 13.05 3.84
CA TRP A 639 34.51 13.94 3.89
C TRP A 639 33.27 13.30 3.23
N ARG A 640 33.42 12.67 2.06
CA ARG A 640 32.33 11.95 1.37
C ARG A 640 31.79 10.79 2.19
N LEU A 641 32.67 10.05 2.89
CA LEU A 641 32.26 9.00 3.82
C LEU A 641 31.31 9.56 4.89
N ASN A 642 31.76 10.61 5.60
CA ASN A 642 30.96 11.25 6.66
C ASN A 642 29.65 11.82 6.12
N TYR A 643 29.67 12.35 4.89
CA TYR A 643 28.47 12.86 4.21
C TYR A 643 27.48 11.74 3.87
N TYR A 644 27.92 10.59 3.36
CA TYR A 644 27.04 9.46 3.09
C TYR A 644 26.52 8.80 4.36
N GLU A 645 27.31 8.73 5.44
CA GLU A 645 26.81 8.28 6.74
C GLU A 645 25.73 9.22 7.29
N TRP A 646 25.92 10.54 7.17
CA TRP A 646 24.90 11.52 7.52
C TRP A 646 23.64 11.37 6.66
N ALA A 647 23.79 11.24 5.33
CA ALA A 647 22.65 11.05 4.43
C ALA A 647 21.89 9.77 4.81
N MET A 648 22.59 8.66 5.04
CA MET A 648 22.00 7.40 5.51
C MET A 648 21.16 7.63 6.79
N GLN A 649 21.69 8.34 7.78
CA GLN A 649 20.99 8.61 9.04
C GLN A 649 19.74 9.48 8.84
N ILE A 650 19.79 10.49 7.97
CA ILE A 650 18.63 11.33 7.68
C ILE A 650 17.52 10.54 6.98
N PHE A 651 17.85 9.73 5.97
CA PHE A 651 16.86 8.88 5.32
C PHE A 651 16.26 7.85 6.31
N GLU A 652 17.06 7.34 7.25
CA GLU A 652 16.59 6.47 8.33
C GLU A 652 15.63 7.19 9.30
N GLN A 653 15.95 8.43 9.71
CA GLN A 653 15.09 9.24 10.58
C GLN A 653 13.70 9.47 9.97
N HIS A 654 13.63 9.70 8.66
CA HIS A 654 12.38 9.88 7.93
C HIS A 654 11.73 8.57 7.44
N SER A 655 12.19 7.41 7.94
CA SER A 655 11.66 6.08 7.58
C SER A 655 11.70 5.76 6.08
N MET A 656 12.73 6.25 5.37
CA MET A 656 12.95 6.02 3.94
C MET A 656 14.09 5.01 3.73
N SER A 657 13.76 3.72 3.78
CA SER A 657 14.76 2.64 3.71
C SER A 657 15.54 2.59 2.39
N GLU A 658 14.94 2.96 1.25
CA GLU A 658 15.60 2.92 -0.08
C GLU A 658 16.81 3.85 -0.16
N GLY A 659 16.65 5.11 0.26
CA GLY A 659 17.77 6.05 0.25
C GLY A 659 18.86 5.68 1.26
N ALA A 660 18.45 5.25 2.46
CA ALA A 660 19.39 4.80 3.48
C ALA A 660 20.21 3.58 3.02
N TYR A 661 19.60 2.66 2.30
CA TYR A 661 20.26 1.50 1.68
C TYR A 661 21.34 1.93 0.67
N GLN A 662 21.00 2.82 -0.27
CA GLN A 662 21.95 3.26 -1.31
C GLN A 662 23.14 4.05 -0.73
N PHE A 663 22.91 4.94 0.24
CA PHE A 663 23.99 5.68 0.89
C PHE A 663 24.87 4.77 1.77
N ALA A 664 24.31 3.74 2.40
CA ALA A 664 25.09 2.77 3.16
C ALA A 664 26.03 1.94 2.26
N LEU A 665 25.57 1.53 1.07
CA LEU A 665 26.42 0.86 0.07
C LEU A 665 27.52 1.78 -0.45
N ALA A 666 27.19 3.03 -0.78
CA ALA A 666 28.18 4.01 -1.24
C ALA A 666 29.22 4.36 -0.15
N ALA A 667 28.80 4.39 1.12
CA ALA A 667 29.72 4.55 2.24
C ALA A 667 30.69 3.35 2.33
N LEU A 668 30.19 2.11 2.19
CA LEU A 668 31.02 0.90 2.21
C LEU A 668 32.11 0.90 1.13
N GLU A 669 31.79 1.29 -0.11
CA GLU A 669 32.77 1.40 -1.19
C GLU A 669 33.88 2.41 -0.87
N LEU A 670 33.56 3.48 -0.16
CA LEU A 670 34.54 4.50 0.24
C LEU A 670 35.42 4.06 1.42
N VAL A 671 34.94 3.21 2.33
CA VAL A 671 35.77 2.68 3.42
C VAL A 671 36.96 1.90 2.87
N ASP A 672 36.76 1.09 1.82
CA ASP A 672 37.84 0.34 1.18
C ASP A 672 38.92 1.25 0.57
N ILE A 673 38.53 2.41 0.05
CA ILE A 673 39.43 3.40 -0.53
C ILE A 673 40.20 4.16 0.56
N VAL A 674 39.54 4.50 1.67
CA VAL A 674 40.16 5.19 2.81
C VAL A 674 41.16 4.27 3.52
N ASP A 675 40.83 2.99 3.70
CA ASP A 675 41.74 1.97 4.23
C ASP A 675 43.01 1.80 3.39
N GLY A 676 42.89 1.93 2.06
CA GLY A 676 44.01 1.84 1.14
C GLY A 676 45.01 3.00 1.24
N ILE A 677 44.55 4.18 1.68
CA ILE A 677 45.36 5.41 1.79
C ILE A 677 46.13 5.46 3.12
N ASP A 678 45.64 4.81 4.18
CA ASP A 678 46.14 4.95 5.55
C ASP A 678 47.29 3.99 5.93
N ASN A 679 47.85 3.24 4.98
CA ASN A 679 48.96 2.29 5.22
C ASN A 679 50.33 2.96 5.49
N GLY A 680 50.40 4.26 5.81
CA GLY A 680 51.66 4.99 5.90
C GLY A 680 51.80 6.10 6.95
N ILE A 681 50.73 6.52 7.63
CA ILE A 681 50.83 7.56 8.67
C ILE A 681 49.96 7.13 9.85
N GLU A 682 50.55 7.11 11.04
CA GLU A 682 49.93 6.65 12.28
C GLU A 682 48.55 7.26 12.53
N ALA A 683 47.59 6.36 12.80
CA ALA A 683 46.19 6.64 13.10
C ALA A 683 46.03 7.45 14.40
N GLU A 684 45.81 8.75 14.28
CA GLU A 684 45.35 9.61 15.40
C GLU A 684 44.03 10.37 15.09
N GLY A 685 43.23 9.92 14.11
CA GLY A 685 42.03 10.66 13.69
C GLY A 685 40.72 9.87 13.51
N LEU A 686 40.74 8.54 13.43
CA LEU A 686 39.53 7.73 13.29
C LEU A 686 39.14 7.12 14.65
N PRO A 687 37.93 7.42 15.20
CA PRO A 687 37.49 6.88 16.49
C PRO A 687 37.32 5.35 16.49
N GLU A 688 37.21 4.72 15.32
CA GLU A 688 36.88 3.31 15.13
C GLU A 688 37.77 2.68 14.04
N THR A 689 38.12 1.39 14.21
CA THR A 689 38.82 0.64 13.17
C THR A 689 37.91 0.41 11.97
N ALA A 690 38.47 0.35 10.77
CA ALA A 690 37.69 0.16 9.53
C ALA A 690 36.80 -1.10 9.52
N ALA A 691 37.24 -2.15 10.21
CA ALA A 691 36.45 -3.37 10.39
C ALA A 691 35.17 -3.13 11.22
N MET A 692 35.23 -2.26 12.24
CA MET A 692 34.04 -1.88 13.03
C MET A 692 33.07 -1.03 12.22
N ILE A 693 33.58 -0.07 11.44
CA ILE A 693 32.76 0.77 10.55
C ILE A 693 32.07 -0.12 9.50
N LYS A 694 32.81 -1.04 8.87
CA LYS A 694 32.24 -2.04 7.94
C LYS A 694 31.20 -2.93 8.60
N GLY A 695 31.45 -3.42 9.81
CA GLY A 695 30.50 -4.25 10.55
C GLY A 695 29.18 -3.53 10.83
N ARG A 696 29.24 -2.26 11.26
CA ARG A 696 28.08 -1.39 11.48
C ARG A 696 27.31 -1.11 10.17
N LEU A 697 28.02 -0.71 9.11
CA LEU A 697 27.40 -0.38 7.83
C LEU A 697 26.72 -1.61 7.20
N TRP A 698 27.34 -2.80 7.23
CA TRP A 698 26.70 -4.03 6.75
C TRP A 698 25.46 -4.42 7.57
N ALA A 699 25.45 -4.17 8.89
CA ALA A 699 24.26 -4.35 9.71
C ALA A 699 23.12 -3.38 9.34
N ASN A 700 23.46 -2.14 8.98
CA ASN A 700 22.49 -1.15 8.48
C ASN A 700 21.97 -1.54 7.09
N VAL A 701 22.84 -1.96 6.16
CA VAL A 701 22.44 -2.48 4.84
C VAL A 701 21.48 -3.67 5.00
N PHE A 702 21.78 -4.58 5.93
CA PHE A 702 20.88 -5.69 6.27
C PHE A 702 19.51 -5.19 6.75
N LYS A 703 19.49 -4.22 7.68
CA LYS A 703 18.25 -3.63 8.18
C LYS A 703 17.41 -3.05 7.03
N TYR A 704 17.99 -2.21 6.18
CA TYR A 704 17.25 -1.53 5.12
C TYR A 704 16.78 -2.47 4.00
N SER A 705 17.60 -3.43 3.59
CA SER A 705 17.21 -4.45 2.61
C SER A 705 16.04 -5.32 3.09
N LEU A 706 15.98 -5.59 4.40
CA LEU A 706 14.87 -6.28 5.03
C LEU A 706 13.59 -5.42 5.06
N ASP A 707 13.70 -4.12 5.32
CA ASP A 707 12.57 -3.18 5.26
C ASP A 707 12.00 -3.06 3.83
N LEU A 708 12.87 -3.14 2.80
CA LEU A 708 12.51 -3.14 1.37
C LEU A 708 12.01 -4.50 0.86
N LYS A 709 12.06 -5.55 1.67
CA LYS A 709 11.75 -6.95 1.30
C LYS A 709 12.66 -7.54 0.21
N HIS A 710 13.87 -6.99 0.04
CA HIS A 710 14.90 -7.55 -0.83
C HIS A 710 15.68 -8.64 -0.07
N PHE A 711 15.08 -9.82 0.05
CA PHE A 711 15.62 -10.90 0.89
C PHE A 711 16.97 -11.46 0.43
N HIS A 712 17.25 -11.45 -0.88
CA HIS A 712 18.54 -11.90 -1.42
C HIS A 712 19.67 -10.95 -1.00
N ASP A 713 19.45 -9.64 -1.13
CA ASP A 713 20.42 -8.63 -0.77
C ASP A 713 20.67 -8.59 0.74
N ALA A 714 19.62 -8.80 1.55
CA ALA A 714 19.74 -8.95 3.00
C ALA A 714 20.63 -10.14 3.38
N TYR A 715 20.49 -11.28 2.68
CA TYR A 715 21.37 -12.43 2.88
C TYR A 715 22.82 -12.13 2.47
N CYS A 716 23.04 -11.49 1.32
CA CYS A 716 24.37 -11.07 0.87
C CYS A 716 25.05 -10.12 1.87
N ALA A 717 24.29 -9.22 2.51
CA ALA A 717 24.79 -8.34 3.57
C ALA A 717 25.24 -9.11 4.82
N ILE A 718 24.50 -10.15 5.22
CA ILE A 718 24.89 -11.02 6.36
C ILE A 718 26.19 -11.76 6.06
N VAL A 719 26.35 -12.31 4.85
CA VAL A 719 27.55 -13.07 4.49
C VAL A 719 28.78 -12.16 4.38
N SER A 720 28.60 -10.94 3.89
CA SER A 720 29.66 -9.95 3.69
C SER A 720 30.11 -9.25 4.98
N ASN A 721 29.36 -9.38 6.08
CA ASN A 721 29.70 -8.73 7.35
C ASN A 721 30.98 -9.36 7.96
N PRO A 722 32.05 -8.57 8.22
CA PRO A 722 33.27 -9.07 8.85
C PRO A 722 33.12 -9.35 10.36
N ASP A 723 32.10 -8.80 11.01
CA ASP A 723 31.81 -9.04 12.44
C ASP A 723 30.88 -10.24 12.63
N ASP A 724 31.39 -11.28 13.27
CA ASP A 724 30.67 -12.53 13.53
C ASP A 724 29.47 -12.32 14.48
N ASP A 725 29.58 -11.45 15.49
CA ASP A 725 28.49 -11.21 16.44
C ASP A 725 27.30 -10.51 15.76
N SER A 726 27.57 -9.44 15.01
CA SER A 726 26.56 -8.76 14.20
C SER A 726 25.94 -9.68 13.15
N LYS A 727 26.73 -10.56 12.52
CA LYS A 727 26.25 -11.56 11.56
C LYS A 727 25.19 -12.49 12.15
N TYR A 728 25.39 -13.00 13.35
CA TYR A 728 24.41 -13.89 14.00
C TYR A 728 23.16 -13.14 14.47
N ILE A 729 23.31 -11.91 14.98
CA ILE A 729 22.17 -11.07 15.35
C ILE A 729 21.30 -10.75 14.13
N CYS A 730 21.92 -10.38 13.01
CA CYS A 730 21.25 -10.12 11.75
C CYS A 730 20.56 -11.39 11.23
N LEU A 731 21.25 -12.54 11.22
CA LEU A 731 20.66 -13.81 10.81
C LEU A 731 19.43 -14.18 11.64
N ARG A 732 19.51 -14.03 12.97
CA ARG A 732 18.37 -14.30 13.85
C ARG A 732 17.19 -13.38 13.53
N ARG A 733 17.44 -12.08 13.33
CA ARG A 733 16.41 -11.12 12.95
C ARG A 733 15.79 -11.45 11.58
N PHE A 734 16.60 -11.85 10.61
CA PHE A 734 16.17 -12.23 9.27
C PHE A 734 15.16 -13.38 9.30
N ILE A 735 15.50 -14.45 10.03
CA ILE A 735 14.62 -15.63 10.19
C ILE A 735 13.31 -15.24 10.89
N ILE A 736 13.39 -14.41 11.93
CA ILE A 736 12.21 -13.97 12.68
C ILE A 736 11.26 -13.23 11.73
N VAL A 737 11.76 -12.25 10.98
CA VAL A 737 10.94 -11.41 10.08
C VAL A 737 10.37 -12.22 8.92
N LEU A 738 11.14 -13.11 8.31
CA LEU A 738 10.65 -13.99 7.24
C LEU A 738 9.48 -14.86 7.72
N CYS A 739 9.57 -15.39 8.94
CA CYS A 739 8.49 -16.16 9.55
C CYS A 739 7.26 -15.29 9.87
N ASP A 740 7.46 -14.06 10.35
CA ASP A 740 6.37 -13.14 10.71
C ASP A 740 5.63 -12.61 9.47
N LEU A 741 6.34 -12.41 8.34
CA LEU A 741 5.77 -12.02 7.05
C LEU A 741 5.10 -13.21 6.32
N GLY A 742 5.31 -14.45 6.78
CA GLY A 742 4.77 -15.64 6.12
C GLY A 742 5.47 -16.02 4.82
N GLU A 743 6.62 -15.39 4.50
CA GLU A 743 7.42 -15.66 3.29
C GLU A 743 8.31 -16.90 3.47
N THR A 744 7.69 -18.02 3.82
CA THR A 744 8.39 -19.30 4.08
C THR A 744 8.92 -19.95 2.81
N LYS A 745 8.45 -19.51 1.65
CA LYS A 745 8.91 -19.94 0.33
C LYS A 745 10.37 -19.57 0.09
N VAL A 746 10.76 -18.34 0.44
CA VAL A 746 12.15 -17.85 0.32
C VAL A 746 13.13 -18.69 1.15
N LEU A 747 12.68 -19.22 2.31
CA LEU A 747 13.48 -20.12 3.14
C LEU A 747 13.62 -21.53 2.54
N CYS A 748 12.61 -22.03 1.84
CA CYS A 748 12.49 -23.45 1.47
C CYS A 748 12.74 -23.75 -0.02
N ASP A 749 12.52 -22.79 -0.92
CA ASP A 749 12.58 -22.99 -2.39
C ASP A 749 14.01 -22.96 -2.95
N GLY A 750 15.03 -22.90 -2.09
CA GLY A 750 16.44 -22.95 -2.47
C GLY A 750 16.99 -21.66 -3.08
N GLU A 751 16.21 -20.57 -3.10
CA GLU A 751 16.64 -19.26 -3.59
C GLU A 751 17.83 -18.69 -2.76
N ILE A 752 17.92 -19.06 -1.48
CA ILE A 752 18.99 -18.64 -0.58
C ILE A 752 19.80 -19.86 -0.12
N PRO A 753 21.12 -19.95 -0.46
CA PRO A 753 21.91 -21.17 -0.21
C PRO A 753 22.41 -21.33 1.24
N PHE A 754 22.29 -20.30 2.10
CA PHE A 754 22.73 -20.31 3.51
C PHE A 754 24.13 -20.90 3.77
N THR A 755 25.08 -20.68 2.85
CA THR A 755 26.46 -21.20 2.88
C THR A 755 27.15 -20.92 4.21
N GLY A 756 27.49 -21.98 4.95
CA GLY A 756 28.18 -21.91 6.26
C GLY A 756 27.30 -21.48 7.45
N LEU A 757 26.04 -21.11 7.24
CA LEU A 757 25.11 -20.66 8.29
C LEU A 757 23.99 -21.66 8.58
N VAL A 758 23.91 -22.76 7.83
CA VAL A 758 22.72 -23.61 7.84
C VAL A 758 22.40 -24.24 9.20
N GLU A 759 23.43 -24.65 9.95
CA GLU A 759 23.23 -25.24 11.28
C GLU A 759 22.63 -24.23 12.26
N LYS A 760 22.99 -22.95 12.12
CA LYS A 760 22.45 -21.87 12.96
C LYS A 760 21.04 -21.47 12.55
N VAL A 761 20.73 -21.52 11.24
CA VAL A 761 19.36 -21.33 10.75
C VAL A 761 18.43 -22.42 11.30
N GLU A 762 18.88 -23.68 11.25
CA GLU A 762 18.16 -24.83 11.82
C GLU A 762 17.91 -24.63 13.33
N GLN A 763 18.94 -24.21 14.09
CA GLN A 763 18.82 -23.93 15.52
C GLN A 763 17.84 -22.80 15.84
N GLU A 764 17.89 -21.68 15.12
CA GLU A 764 16.99 -20.54 15.38
C GLU A 764 15.54 -20.85 14.99
N LEU A 765 15.31 -21.56 13.87
CA LEU A 765 13.98 -22.04 13.50
C LEU A 765 13.44 -23.04 14.53
N PHE A 766 14.29 -23.95 15.02
CA PHE A 766 13.93 -24.89 16.07
C PHE A 766 13.57 -24.17 17.38
N TRP A 767 14.39 -23.22 17.84
CA TRP A 767 14.10 -22.44 19.04
C TRP A 767 12.86 -21.57 18.90
N LYS A 768 12.61 -21.00 17.71
CA LYS A 768 11.36 -20.26 17.46
C LYS A 768 10.16 -21.21 17.45
N ALA A 769 10.28 -22.41 16.87
CA ALA A 769 9.22 -23.41 16.87
C ALA A 769 8.83 -23.82 18.29
N GLU A 770 9.78 -24.21 19.14
CA GLU A 770 9.54 -24.62 20.53
C GLU A 770 8.90 -23.51 21.39
N ARG A 771 9.17 -22.24 21.09
CA ARG A 771 8.65 -21.09 21.85
C ARG A 771 7.36 -20.49 21.29
N SER A 772 6.97 -20.85 20.07
CA SER A 772 5.78 -20.30 19.41
C SER A 772 4.54 -21.13 19.73
N ASP A 773 3.38 -20.50 19.70
CA ASP A 773 2.10 -21.19 19.85
C ASP A 773 1.81 -22.11 18.66
N LEU A 774 1.23 -23.28 18.92
CA LEU A 774 0.88 -24.28 17.89
C LEU A 774 -0.16 -23.75 16.87
N SER A 775 -0.90 -22.69 17.20
CA SER A 775 -1.87 -22.02 16.33
C SER A 775 -1.26 -20.91 15.45
N SER A 776 0.03 -20.60 15.60
CA SER A 776 0.70 -19.60 14.76
C SER A 776 0.71 -20.04 13.29
N ARG A 777 0.39 -19.10 12.40
CA ARG A 777 0.50 -19.28 10.95
C ARG A 777 1.64 -18.37 10.45
N PRO A 778 2.66 -18.91 9.78
CA PRO A 778 2.87 -20.32 9.40
C PRO A 778 3.33 -21.21 10.56
N ASN A 779 2.96 -22.49 10.54
CA ASN A 779 3.45 -23.47 11.52
C ASN A 779 4.93 -23.78 11.25
N LEU A 780 5.78 -23.38 12.20
CA LEU A 780 7.24 -23.47 12.08
C LEU A 780 7.76 -24.91 11.96
N TYR A 781 7.08 -25.92 12.52
CA TYR A 781 7.47 -27.32 12.31
C TYR A 781 7.23 -27.78 10.88
N LYS A 782 6.16 -27.28 10.22
CA LYS A 782 5.91 -27.52 8.80
C LYS A 782 6.97 -26.86 7.92
N VAL A 783 7.43 -25.66 8.31
CA VAL A 783 8.53 -24.95 7.64
C VAL A 783 9.87 -25.67 7.83
N LEU A 784 10.17 -26.14 9.05
CA LEU A 784 11.37 -26.94 9.35
C LEU A 784 11.40 -28.23 8.53
N TYR A 785 10.25 -28.90 8.40
CA TYR A 785 10.12 -30.08 7.55
C TYR A 785 10.40 -29.77 6.09
N SER A 786 9.80 -28.73 5.51
CA SER A 786 10.04 -28.36 4.11
C SER A 786 11.50 -27.95 3.89
N PHE A 787 12.11 -27.25 4.85
CA PHE A 787 13.51 -26.85 4.80
C PHE A 787 14.47 -28.06 4.77
N GLU A 788 14.27 -29.04 5.64
CA GLU A 788 15.12 -30.24 5.67
C GLU A 788 14.80 -31.23 4.54
N ALA A 789 13.54 -31.28 4.07
CA ALA A 789 13.13 -32.07 2.91
C ALA A 789 13.81 -31.58 1.62
N HIS A 790 13.86 -30.26 1.38
CA HIS A 790 14.56 -29.69 0.23
C HIS A 790 16.07 -30.04 0.21
N ARG A 791 16.67 -30.24 1.39
CA ARG A 791 18.08 -30.61 1.54
C ARG A 791 18.34 -32.12 1.50
N ASN A 792 17.34 -32.93 1.19
CA ASN A 792 17.38 -34.40 1.20
C ASN A 792 17.76 -35.02 2.57
N LYS A 793 17.54 -34.30 3.68
CA LYS A 793 17.79 -34.78 5.05
C LYS A 793 16.51 -35.35 5.66
N TRP A 794 16.00 -36.42 5.05
CA TRP A 794 14.70 -37.02 5.37
C TRP A 794 14.56 -37.48 6.82
N ARG A 795 15.63 -38.00 7.44
CA ARG A 795 15.62 -38.41 8.86
C ARG A 795 15.39 -37.24 9.82
N LYS A 796 16.00 -36.07 9.55
CA LYS A 796 15.77 -34.86 10.37
C LYS A 796 14.37 -34.29 10.13
N ALA A 797 13.91 -34.28 8.88
CA ALA A 797 12.56 -33.85 8.54
C ALA A 797 11.50 -34.69 9.29
N ALA A 798 11.68 -36.02 9.31
CA ALA A 798 10.83 -36.93 10.09
C ALA A 798 10.89 -36.64 11.60
N ALA A 799 12.07 -36.38 12.15
CA ALA A 799 12.24 -36.07 13.57
C ALA A 799 11.48 -34.79 13.98
N TYR A 800 11.50 -33.74 13.17
CA TYR A 800 10.77 -32.49 13.46
C TYR A 800 9.25 -32.67 13.40
N MET A 801 8.74 -33.46 12.44
CA MET A 801 7.31 -33.80 12.37
C MET A 801 6.86 -34.68 13.54
N TYR A 802 7.69 -35.63 13.95
CA TYR A 802 7.41 -36.44 15.14
C TYR A 802 7.41 -35.60 16.42
N ARG A 803 8.34 -34.64 16.57
CA ARG A 803 8.31 -33.69 17.70
C ARG A 803 7.07 -32.81 17.68
N TYR A 804 6.64 -32.36 16.51
CA TYR A 804 5.38 -31.63 16.37
C TYR A 804 4.19 -32.46 16.84
N PHE A 805 4.13 -33.75 16.48
CA PHE A 805 3.12 -34.69 16.99
C PHE A 805 3.17 -34.82 18.52
N VAL A 806 4.35 -35.07 19.10
CA VAL A 806 4.51 -35.19 20.57
C VAL A 806 4.04 -33.93 21.28
N ARG A 807 4.35 -32.75 20.73
CA ARG A 807 3.91 -31.47 21.29
C ARG A 807 2.41 -31.25 21.14
N LEU A 808 1.82 -31.61 20.00
CA LEU A 808 0.37 -31.61 19.80
C LEU A 808 -0.34 -32.55 20.79
N ASN A 809 0.27 -33.68 21.16
CA ASN A 809 -0.28 -34.57 22.18
C ASN A 809 -0.30 -33.92 23.56
N ARG A 810 0.80 -33.28 23.97
CA ARG A 810 0.93 -32.62 25.28
C ARG A 810 0.05 -31.37 25.42
N GLU A 811 0.07 -30.48 24.43
CA GLU A 811 -0.56 -29.15 24.52
C GLU A 811 -1.97 -29.12 23.89
N GLY A 812 -2.25 -30.00 22.93
CA GLY A 812 -3.51 -29.99 22.17
C GLY A 812 -4.76 -30.41 22.94
N ASN A 813 -4.61 -31.04 24.12
CA ASN A 813 -5.72 -31.43 24.99
C ASN A 813 -6.22 -30.27 25.90
N ALA A 814 -5.57 -29.10 25.86
CA ALA A 814 -5.96 -27.94 26.68
C ALA A 814 -7.09 -27.08 26.07
N GLY A 815 -7.37 -27.24 24.77
CA GLY A 815 -8.49 -26.57 24.09
C GLY A 815 -9.78 -27.38 24.21
N GLY A 816 -10.88 -26.75 24.60
CA GLY A 816 -12.18 -27.43 24.84
C GLY A 816 -12.68 -28.30 23.67
N SER A 817 -13.69 -29.16 23.94
CA SER A 817 -14.05 -30.31 23.09
C SER A 817 -14.38 -29.99 21.62
N HIS A 818 -14.62 -28.73 21.25
CA HIS A 818 -14.86 -28.30 19.87
C HIS A 818 -13.59 -28.22 18.99
N GLN A 819 -12.39 -28.11 19.56
CA GLN A 819 -11.13 -28.06 18.78
C GLN A 819 -10.45 -29.42 18.62
N LEU A 820 -10.91 -30.43 19.37
CA LEU A 820 -10.30 -31.76 19.41
C LEU A 820 -10.24 -32.46 18.03
N PRO A 821 -11.28 -32.42 17.17
CA PRO A 821 -11.21 -33.08 15.85
C PRO A 821 -10.14 -32.45 14.95
N HIS A 822 -9.97 -31.12 15.00
CA HIS A 822 -8.96 -30.41 14.22
C HIS A 822 -7.54 -30.73 14.73
N VAL A 823 -7.34 -30.80 16.04
CA VAL A 823 -6.04 -31.20 16.64
C VAL A 823 -5.69 -32.64 16.26
N LEU A 824 -6.65 -33.57 16.33
CA LEU A 824 -6.45 -34.96 15.94
C LEU A 824 -6.13 -35.09 14.44
N GLN A 825 -6.78 -34.31 13.59
CA GLN A 825 -6.46 -34.25 12.16
C GLN A 825 -5.03 -33.74 11.91
N GLU A 826 -4.58 -32.69 12.60
CA GLU A 826 -3.21 -32.20 12.50
C GLU A 826 -2.17 -33.21 13.03
N ARG A 827 -2.50 -33.98 14.08
CA ARG A 827 -1.68 -35.10 14.57
C ARG A 827 -1.52 -36.19 13.51
N LEU A 828 -2.61 -36.56 12.84
CA LEU A 828 -2.58 -37.54 11.73
C LEU A 828 -1.71 -37.04 10.57
N HIS A 829 -1.85 -35.77 10.20
CA HIS A 829 -0.99 -35.17 9.17
C HIS A 829 0.49 -35.19 9.57
N ALA A 830 0.83 -34.85 10.81
CA ALA A 830 2.21 -34.89 11.31
C ALA A 830 2.80 -36.31 11.27
N LEU A 831 2.05 -37.32 11.76
CA LEU A 831 2.47 -38.72 11.73
C LEU A 831 2.63 -39.25 10.30
N SER A 832 1.67 -38.96 9.42
CA SER A 832 1.77 -39.37 8.01
C SER A 832 2.98 -38.77 7.30
N ALA A 833 3.29 -37.49 7.55
CA ALA A 833 4.46 -36.82 7.00
C ALA A 833 5.77 -37.42 7.55
N ALA A 834 5.81 -37.77 8.84
CA ALA A 834 6.96 -38.44 9.45
C ALA A 834 7.19 -39.85 8.88
N ILE A 835 6.13 -40.66 8.74
CA ILE A 835 6.19 -42.01 8.14
C ILE A 835 6.68 -41.92 6.70
N ASN A 836 6.08 -41.03 5.89
CA ASN A 836 6.47 -40.85 4.49
C ASN A 836 7.94 -40.41 4.36
N ALA A 837 8.42 -39.51 5.23
CA ALA A 837 9.82 -39.10 5.23
C ALA A 837 10.77 -40.23 5.64
N LEU A 838 10.40 -41.08 6.61
CA LEU A 838 11.21 -42.24 7.00
C LEU A 838 11.26 -43.32 5.91
N GLN A 839 10.17 -43.50 5.15
CA GLN A 839 10.14 -44.44 4.03
C GLN A 839 11.07 -44.05 2.87
N LEU A 840 11.44 -42.77 2.77
CA LEU A 840 12.43 -42.27 1.80
C LEU A 840 13.88 -42.51 2.25
N VAL A 841 14.11 -42.87 3.51
CA VAL A 841 15.41 -43.25 4.05
C VAL A 841 15.63 -44.75 3.81
N ASP A 842 16.88 -45.17 3.62
CA ASP A 842 17.21 -46.59 3.57
C ASP A 842 16.64 -47.35 4.79
N PRO A 843 16.00 -48.53 4.60
CA PRO A 843 15.32 -49.25 5.68
C PRO A 843 16.20 -49.57 6.90
N SER A 844 17.52 -49.64 6.73
CA SER A 844 18.49 -49.86 7.80
C SER A 844 18.70 -48.64 8.72
N PHE A 845 18.35 -47.43 8.28
CA PHE A 845 18.52 -46.17 9.01
C PHE A 845 17.19 -45.46 9.32
N ALA A 846 16.05 -46.12 9.06
CA ALA A 846 14.71 -45.59 9.21
C ALA A 846 14.19 -45.65 10.67
N TRP A 847 14.91 -45.02 11.58
CA TRP A 847 14.58 -44.93 13.01
C TRP A 847 14.78 -43.51 13.54
N LEU A 848 14.00 -43.12 14.55
CA LEU A 848 14.09 -41.83 15.22
C LEU A 848 14.63 -41.96 16.65
N ASP A 849 15.44 -41.00 17.07
CA ASP A 849 15.89 -40.90 18.46
C ASP A 849 14.74 -40.39 19.35
N SER A 850 14.24 -41.24 20.26
CA SER A 850 13.33 -40.79 21.32
C SER A 850 14.09 -40.00 22.37
N ILE A 851 14.35 -38.71 22.10
CA ILE A 851 14.82 -37.79 23.14
C ILE A 851 13.61 -37.09 23.75
N CYS A 852 13.14 -37.66 24.86
CA CYS A 852 12.44 -36.96 25.92
C CYS A 852 13.52 -36.28 26.79
N GLU A 853 13.47 -34.95 26.88
CA GLU A 853 14.11 -34.10 27.91
C GLU A 853 15.63 -34.29 28.15
N ALA A 854 16.45 -33.50 27.45
CA ALA A 854 17.70 -32.96 27.99
C ALA A 854 18.26 -31.88 27.05
N ASP A 855 17.87 -30.62 27.25
CA ASP A 855 18.78 -29.47 27.05
C ASP A 855 18.36 -28.21 27.83
N ASP A 856 17.83 -28.38 29.05
CA ASP A 856 17.65 -27.30 30.04
C ASP A 856 18.98 -26.77 30.61
N LYS A 857 20.11 -27.00 29.94
CA LYS A 857 21.43 -26.58 30.43
C LYS A 857 22.31 -25.86 29.41
N ILE A 858 21.78 -25.24 28.35
CA ILE A 858 22.47 -24.08 27.73
C ILE A 858 21.43 -23.06 27.24
N SER A 859 20.94 -22.18 28.12
CA SER A 859 20.75 -20.77 27.79
C SER A 859 20.57 -19.92 29.07
N PRO A 860 21.24 -18.76 29.19
CA PRO A 860 21.06 -17.87 30.33
C PRO A 860 19.82 -17.01 30.09
N SER A 861 18.77 -17.16 30.89
CA SER A 861 17.74 -16.12 30.95
C SER A 861 17.35 -15.80 32.39
N LYS A 862 17.41 -14.50 32.69
CA LYS A 862 17.01 -13.92 33.96
C LYS A 862 15.48 -13.94 34.06
N ARG A 863 15.03 -14.56 35.15
CA ARG A 863 13.79 -14.40 35.93
C ARG A 863 12.65 -15.40 35.68
N PRO A 864 12.23 -16.11 36.74
CA PRO A 864 11.11 -17.05 36.74
C PRO A 864 9.80 -16.35 37.17
N ARG A 865 8.65 -16.97 36.87
CA ARG A 865 7.45 -16.79 37.68
C ARG A 865 6.88 -18.15 38.07
N ASN A 866 7.00 -18.39 39.37
CA ASN A 866 6.41 -19.46 40.14
C ASN A 866 4.90 -19.56 39.91
N LEU A 867 4.36 -20.79 39.88
CA LEU A 867 3.14 -21.14 40.60
C LEU A 867 3.11 -22.67 40.83
N LEU A 868 3.25 -23.00 42.13
CA LEU A 868 2.77 -24.20 42.83
C LEU A 868 3.48 -25.54 42.57
N MET A 869 4.52 -25.71 43.36
CA MET A 869 5.00 -26.98 43.91
C MET A 869 4.09 -27.38 45.08
N GLU A 870 3.52 -28.59 45.05
CA GLU A 870 3.22 -29.34 46.27
C GLU A 870 3.21 -30.86 46.02
N ASN A 871 4.29 -31.49 46.49
CA ASN A 871 4.39 -32.77 47.21
C ASN A 871 3.75 -34.05 46.64
N SER A 872 4.62 -34.98 46.23
CA SER A 872 4.73 -36.27 46.93
C SER A 872 6.07 -36.96 46.62
N ALA A 873 6.99 -36.88 47.58
CA ALA A 873 8.14 -37.78 47.66
C ALA A 873 7.68 -39.14 48.22
N PHE A 874 8.01 -40.25 47.55
CA PHE A 874 8.40 -41.53 48.16
C PHE A 874 8.72 -42.54 47.04
N GLY A 875 9.83 -43.28 47.19
CA GLY A 875 10.03 -44.56 46.49
C GLY A 875 11.29 -44.65 45.64
N THR A 876 12.40 -44.90 46.30
CA THR A 876 13.62 -45.50 45.75
C THR A 876 13.33 -46.76 44.90
N ASN A 877 14.19 -46.96 43.90
CA ASN A 877 14.44 -48.19 43.11
C ASN A 877 13.78 -48.22 41.73
N SER A 878 14.51 -47.72 40.73
CA SER A 878 14.97 -48.60 39.66
C SER A 878 15.93 -47.85 38.74
N GLU A 879 17.17 -48.31 38.72
CA GLU A 879 18.10 -48.14 37.60
C GLU A 879 17.48 -48.77 36.33
N LEU A 880 16.52 -48.09 35.73
CA LEU A 880 16.13 -48.25 34.32
C LEU A 880 16.55 -46.99 33.56
N SER A 881 17.77 -46.54 33.84
CA SER A 881 18.46 -45.52 33.08
C SER A 881 18.73 -46.04 31.66
N ARG A 882 18.24 -45.29 30.67
CA ARG A 882 18.80 -45.19 29.32
C ARG A 882 18.72 -46.42 28.41
N LEU A 883 17.50 -46.87 28.10
CA LEU A 883 17.27 -47.40 26.75
C LEU A 883 16.81 -46.21 25.90
N GLN A 884 17.68 -45.73 25.01
CA GLN A 884 17.27 -44.94 23.84
C GLN A 884 16.20 -45.77 23.12
N PHE A 885 14.92 -45.40 23.31
CA PHE A 885 13.87 -46.00 22.51
C PHE A 885 14.05 -45.48 21.08
N CYS A 886 14.42 -46.36 20.16
CA CYS A 886 14.31 -46.05 18.74
C CYS A 886 12.83 -46.15 18.37
N VAL A 887 12.28 -45.05 17.85
CA VAL A 887 10.92 -45.06 17.30
C VAL A 887 11.05 -45.51 15.85
N ASP A 888 10.68 -46.77 15.62
CA ASP A 888 10.65 -47.39 14.29
C ASP A 888 9.33 -47.10 13.58
N ILE A 889 9.30 -47.29 12.25
CA ILE A 889 8.11 -47.08 11.41
C ILE A 889 6.89 -47.85 11.97
N GLU A 890 7.08 -49.07 12.47
CA GLU A 890 5.99 -49.87 13.05
C GLU A 890 5.34 -49.24 14.29
N ILE A 891 6.10 -48.46 15.07
CA ILE A 891 5.59 -47.77 16.26
C ILE A 891 4.75 -46.56 15.81
N LEU A 892 5.25 -45.79 14.83
CA LEU A 892 4.51 -44.67 14.26
C LEU A 892 3.22 -45.10 13.56
N GLU A 893 3.23 -46.23 12.84
CA GLU A 893 2.03 -46.79 12.22
C GLU A 893 0.97 -47.17 13.27
N LYS A 894 1.40 -47.74 14.40
CA LYS A 894 0.48 -48.05 15.51
C LYS A 894 -0.12 -46.79 16.11
N GLU A 895 0.69 -45.75 16.36
CA GLU A 895 0.21 -44.47 16.86
C GLU A 895 -0.73 -43.76 15.87
N TYR A 896 -0.46 -43.88 14.57
CA TYR A 896 -1.33 -43.36 13.52
C TYR A 896 -2.72 -44.02 13.57
N ILE A 897 -2.78 -45.35 13.63
CA ILE A 897 -4.05 -46.10 13.71
C ILE A 897 -4.84 -45.73 14.98
N LEU A 898 -4.16 -45.55 16.11
CA LEU A 898 -4.81 -45.12 17.36
C LEU A 898 -5.38 -43.70 17.25
N THR A 899 -4.60 -42.78 16.69
CA THR A 899 -5.05 -41.39 16.48
C THR A 899 -6.20 -41.31 15.48
N GLU A 900 -6.19 -42.16 14.45
CA GLU A 900 -7.25 -42.27 13.44
C GLU A 900 -8.55 -42.76 14.07
N ALA A 901 -8.45 -43.77 14.94
CA ALA A 901 -9.59 -44.27 15.69
C ALA A 901 -10.18 -43.20 16.63
N GLN A 902 -9.34 -42.44 17.32
CA GLN A 902 -9.77 -41.31 18.17
C GLN A 902 -10.43 -40.20 17.35
N TYR A 903 -9.85 -39.86 16.19
CA TYR A 903 -10.41 -38.87 15.27
C TYR A 903 -11.83 -39.27 14.82
N MET A 904 -11.98 -40.50 14.33
CA MET A 904 -13.27 -41.02 13.86
C MET A 904 -14.32 -41.05 14.98
N LEU A 905 -13.95 -41.43 16.20
CA LEU A 905 -14.83 -41.36 17.37
C LEU A 905 -15.22 -39.92 17.74
N SER A 906 -14.29 -38.97 17.65
CA SER A 906 -14.54 -37.56 17.96
C SER A 906 -15.52 -36.89 16.97
N THR A 907 -15.53 -37.33 15.71
CA THR A 907 -16.50 -36.84 14.71
C THR A 907 -17.93 -37.31 14.98
N LEU A 908 -18.10 -38.46 15.63
CA LEU A 908 -19.41 -39.05 15.93
C LEU A 908 -20.00 -38.57 17.27
N LYS A 909 -19.15 -38.31 18.28
CA LYS A 909 -19.56 -37.81 19.61
C LYS A 909 -18.65 -36.69 20.09
N SER A 910 -19.18 -35.47 20.13
CA SER A 910 -18.44 -34.24 20.51
C SER A 910 -18.14 -34.09 22.01
N SER A 911 -18.52 -35.04 22.87
CA SER A 911 -18.48 -34.90 24.34
C SER A 911 -17.67 -36.00 25.06
N PHE A 912 -16.80 -36.72 24.35
CA PHE A 912 -16.00 -37.78 24.96
C PHE A 912 -14.61 -37.27 25.36
N ASP A 913 -14.28 -37.35 26.65
CA ASP A 913 -12.93 -37.06 27.15
C ASP A 913 -12.05 -38.29 26.98
N PHE A 914 -11.06 -38.18 26.08
CA PHE A 914 -10.05 -39.22 25.91
C PHE A 914 -9.00 -39.10 27.01
N SER A 915 -9.00 -40.02 27.98
CA SER A 915 -7.91 -40.16 28.94
C SER A 915 -6.73 -40.86 28.27
N GLU A 916 -5.51 -40.33 28.41
CA GLU A 916 -4.25 -40.91 27.87
C GLU A 916 -3.97 -42.36 28.36
N SER A 917 -4.76 -42.86 29.30
CA SER A 917 -4.68 -44.19 29.91
C SER A 917 -5.80 -45.16 29.47
N GLN A 918 -6.54 -44.88 28.40
CA GLN A 918 -7.52 -45.85 27.90
C GLN A 918 -6.80 -47.06 27.28
N SER A 919 -7.07 -48.24 27.83
CA SER A 919 -6.61 -49.51 27.28
C SER A 919 -7.11 -49.69 25.84
N ILE A 920 -6.30 -50.29 24.97
CA ILE A 920 -6.67 -50.60 23.57
C ILE A 920 -8.00 -51.38 23.53
N GLU A 921 -8.24 -52.24 24.52
CA GLU A 921 -9.48 -53.00 24.67
C GLU A 921 -10.71 -52.12 24.93
N SER A 922 -10.59 -51.09 25.77
CA SER A 922 -11.69 -50.13 26.00
C SER A 922 -12.01 -49.27 24.78
N LEU A 923 -11.00 -48.89 24.00
CA LEU A 923 -11.19 -48.14 22.77
C LEU A 923 -11.87 -49.00 21.70
N MET A 924 -11.49 -50.29 21.63
CA MET A 924 -12.13 -51.29 20.78
C MET A 924 -13.61 -51.48 21.11
N ASP A 925 -13.97 -51.61 22.39
CA ASP A 925 -15.37 -51.73 22.80
C ASP A 925 -16.19 -50.49 22.40
N ILE A 926 -15.61 -49.29 22.49
CA ILE A 926 -16.25 -48.04 22.07
C ILE A 926 -16.44 -48.00 20.55
N LEU A 927 -15.43 -48.36 19.75
CA LEU A 927 -15.54 -48.41 18.27
C LEU A 927 -16.64 -49.38 17.81
N ILE A 928 -16.75 -50.53 18.46
CA ILE A 928 -17.77 -51.55 18.14
C ILE A 928 -19.17 -51.05 18.50
N ASN A 929 -19.31 -50.33 19.62
CA ASN A 929 -20.59 -49.73 20.02
C ASN A 929 -21.02 -48.60 19.06
N GLU A 930 -20.08 -47.81 18.55
CA GLU A 930 -20.33 -46.72 17.58
C GLU A 930 -20.37 -47.19 16.12
N LYS A 931 -20.32 -48.51 15.87
CA LYS A 931 -20.44 -49.15 14.53
C LYS A 931 -19.29 -48.86 13.56
N LEU A 932 -18.10 -48.53 14.05
CA LEU A 932 -16.88 -48.34 13.25
C LEU A 932 -16.06 -49.63 13.16
N TYR A 933 -16.61 -50.65 12.50
CA TYR A 933 -16.02 -51.99 12.51
C TYR A 933 -14.70 -52.10 11.72
N ASP A 934 -14.53 -51.37 10.63
CA ASP A 934 -13.30 -51.41 9.81
C ASP A 934 -12.06 -51.04 10.62
N ILE A 935 -12.16 -49.98 11.43
CA ILE A 935 -11.05 -49.50 12.27
C ILE A 935 -10.79 -50.46 13.43
N ALA A 936 -11.85 -51.06 13.98
CA ALA A 936 -11.71 -52.10 14.99
C ALA A 936 -10.94 -53.32 14.43
N PHE A 937 -11.26 -53.74 13.20
CA PHE A 937 -10.54 -54.84 12.55
C PHE A 937 -9.09 -54.49 12.20
N THR A 938 -8.79 -53.27 11.76
CA THR A 938 -7.39 -52.86 11.50
C THR A 938 -6.56 -52.82 12.79
N ILE A 939 -7.13 -52.37 13.90
CA ILE A 939 -6.47 -52.44 15.23
C ILE A 939 -6.19 -53.90 15.61
N VAL A 940 -7.17 -54.80 15.49
CA VAL A 940 -6.98 -56.23 15.82
C VAL A 940 -5.85 -56.84 14.99
N LEU A 941 -5.79 -56.55 13.70
CA LEU A 941 -4.78 -57.13 12.82
C LEU A 941 -3.36 -56.60 13.06
N LYS A 942 -3.20 -55.32 13.43
CA LYS A 942 -1.89 -54.67 13.61
C LYS A 942 -1.32 -54.77 15.03
N PHE A 943 -2.18 -54.81 16.06
CA PHE A 943 -1.73 -54.82 17.45
C PHE A 943 -1.59 -56.23 18.04
N TRP A 944 -2.31 -57.23 17.53
CA TRP A 944 -2.41 -58.56 18.13
C TRP A 944 -1.67 -59.60 17.28
N LYS A 945 -0.96 -60.54 17.92
CA LYS A 945 -0.28 -61.66 17.24
C LYS A 945 -1.24 -62.84 17.06
N GLU A 946 -0.99 -63.68 16.06
CA GLU A 946 -1.89 -64.69 15.45
C GLU A 946 -2.82 -65.49 16.41
N SER A 947 -2.39 -65.82 17.62
CA SER A 947 -3.23 -66.55 18.60
C SER A 947 -4.31 -65.69 19.26
N GLU A 948 -4.00 -64.43 19.50
CA GLU A 948 -4.87 -63.47 20.20
C GLU A 948 -5.85 -62.81 19.21
N ILE A 949 -5.49 -62.72 17.91
CA ILE A 949 -6.38 -62.25 16.83
C ILE A 949 -7.69 -63.06 16.81
N LYS A 950 -7.61 -64.39 16.90
CA LYS A 950 -8.79 -65.28 16.84
C LYS A 950 -9.77 -64.98 17.98
N LYS A 951 -9.25 -64.82 19.19
CA LYS A 951 -10.05 -64.51 20.39
C LYS A 951 -10.74 -63.14 20.29
N GLN A 952 -10.07 -62.14 19.74
CA GLN A 952 -10.70 -60.82 19.56
C GLN A 952 -11.67 -60.78 18.39
N LEU A 953 -11.40 -61.50 17.29
CA LEU A 953 -12.40 -61.66 16.23
C LEU A 953 -13.66 -62.31 16.76
N ASP A 954 -13.55 -63.37 17.57
CA ASP A 954 -14.69 -64.02 18.20
C ASP A 954 -15.51 -63.03 19.05
N ARG A 955 -14.82 -62.19 19.85
CA ARG A 955 -15.45 -61.14 20.65
C ARG A 955 -16.14 -60.09 19.77
N VAL A 956 -15.47 -59.54 18.75
CA VAL A 956 -16.03 -58.52 17.85
C VAL A 956 -17.27 -59.05 17.13
N PHE A 957 -17.19 -60.23 16.52
CA PHE A 957 -18.32 -60.85 15.81
C PHE A 957 -19.49 -61.19 16.74
N SER A 958 -19.22 -61.60 17.99
CA SER A 958 -20.27 -61.82 18.98
C SER A 958 -21.06 -60.55 19.29
N VAL A 959 -20.38 -59.40 19.43
CA VAL A 959 -21.05 -58.12 19.72
C VAL A 959 -21.83 -57.61 18.50
N ILE A 960 -21.29 -57.75 17.29
CA ILE A 960 -22.01 -57.39 16.05
C ILE A 960 -23.29 -58.24 15.92
N ALA A 961 -23.20 -59.54 16.19
CA ALA A 961 -24.35 -60.45 16.17
C ALA A 961 -25.41 -60.05 17.21
N GLN A 962 -25.01 -59.69 18.44
CA GLN A 962 -25.93 -59.21 19.48
C GLN A 962 -26.64 -57.90 19.09
N GLN A 963 -25.93 -56.97 18.43
CA GLN A 963 -26.52 -55.71 17.95
C GLN A 963 -27.59 -55.94 16.85
N CYS A 964 -27.48 -57.00 16.05
CA CYS A 964 -28.51 -57.37 15.06
C CYS A 964 -29.87 -57.70 15.70
N CYS A 965 -29.88 -58.17 16.95
CA CYS A 965 -31.09 -58.59 17.67
C CYS A 965 -31.82 -57.46 18.41
N SER A 966 -31.13 -56.35 18.76
CA SER A 966 -31.70 -55.26 19.58
C SER A 966 -32.77 -54.40 18.88
N ASN A 967 -32.81 -54.39 17.54
CA ASN A 967 -33.75 -53.55 16.77
C ASN A 967 -35.23 -53.98 16.83
N ARG A 968 -35.58 -55.07 17.51
CA ARG A 968 -36.98 -55.56 17.57
C ARG A 968 -37.83 -54.91 18.68
N SER A 969 -37.22 -54.17 19.61
CA SER A 969 -37.94 -53.62 20.77
C SER A 969 -38.55 -52.22 20.59
N ASP A 970 -38.23 -51.50 19.52
CA ASP A 970 -38.79 -50.18 19.22
C ASP A 970 -39.55 -50.17 17.89
N ASN A 971 -40.69 -50.86 17.79
CA ASN A 971 -41.77 -50.50 16.85
C ASN A 971 -43.04 -51.36 17.02
N LYS A 972 -43.99 -50.87 17.82
CA LYS A 972 -45.41 -51.21 17.67
C LYS A 972 -46.09 -50.12 16.84
N SER A 973 -46.05 -50.21 15.50
CA SER A 973 -47.13 -49.68 14.64
C SER A 973 -46.98 -50.06 13.16
N SER A 974 -48.13 -50.43 12.58
CA SER A 974 -48.51 -50.47 11.15
C SER A 974 -47.71 -51.30 10.13
N LYS A 975 -48.25 -52.51 9.89
CA LYS A 975 -48.72 -53.09 8.60
C LYS A 975 -48.16 -52.56 7.24
N GLN A 976 -47.82 -53.58 6.43
CA GLN A 976 -47.87 -53.74 4.97
C GLN A 976 -46.57 -53.57 4.15
N VAL A 977 -46.45 -54.50 3.21
CA VAL A 977 -45.27 -55.00 2.46
C VAL A 977 -45.22 -54.34 1.05
N PRO A 978 -44.26 -54.68 0.16
CA PRO A 978 -43.22 -53.82 -0.40
C PRO A 978 -43.48 -53.42 -1.88
N LEU A 979 -42.58 -52.68 -2.53
CA LEU A 979 -42.19 -52.84 -3.96
C LEU A 979 -41.20 -51.76 -4.44
N LEU A 980 -40.05 -52.24 -4.97
CA LEU A 980 -39.15 -51.70 -6.01
C LEU A 980 -38.70 -50.21 -5.97
N PRO A 981 -37.44 -49.95 -6.37
CA PRO A 981 -37.31 -49.16 -7.60
C PRO A 981 -36.20 -49.61 -8.56
N SER A 982 -36.48 -49.33 -9.84
CA SER A 982 -35.60 -49.38 -11.00
C SER A 982 -35.10 -47.98 -11.39
N SER A 983 -33.97 -47.98 -12.11
CA SER A 983 -33.50 -47.03 -13.16
C SER A 983 -33.08 -45.60 -12.82
N GLU A 984 -31.76 -45.37 -12.97
CA GLU A 984 -31.07 -44.43 -13.89
C GLU A 984 -31.69 -43.04 -14.18
N ASN A 985 -31.00 -41.96 -13.78
CA ASN A 985 -30.11 -41.18 -14.66
C ASN A 985 -29.40 -40.02 -13.93
N ASP A 986 -28.06 -40.05 -13.98
CA ASP A 986 -27.09 -39.00 -14.36
C ASP A 986 -27.58 -37.55 -14.54
N ALA A 987 -26.81 -36.49 -14.31
CA ALA A 987 -25.48 -36.24 -13.78
C ALA A 987 -25.32 -34.70 -13.79
N TRP A 988 -24.52 -34.14 -12.89
CA TRP A 988 -23.45 -33.16 -13.14
C TRP A 988 -22.91 -32.67 -11.79
N GLU A 989 -21.71 -33.12 -11.42
CA GLU A 989 -20.64 -32.21 -10.98
C GLU A 989 -19.32 -32.97 -10.82
N ILE A 990 -18.26 -32.34 -11.31
CA ILE A 990 -16.94 -32.92 -11.57
C ILE A 990 -16.02 -32.69 -10.37
N ASN A 991 -15.45 -33.80 -9.89
CA ASN A 991 -14.17 -33.98 -9.19
C ASN A 991 -13.85 -33.13 -7.94
N ASN A 992 -14.05 -33.74 -6.78
CA ASN A 992 -13.00 -33.86 -5.77
C ASN A 992 -12.92 -35.33 -5.32
N ARG A 993 -11.88 -36.04 -5.75
CA ARG A 993 -11.58 -37.42 -5.33
C ARG A 993 -10.97 -37.39 -3.92
N SER A 994 -11.82 -37.29 -2.90
CA SER A 994 -11.53 -37.87 -1.59
C SER A 994 -12.12 -39.27 -1.55
N ILE A 995 -11.29 -40.23 -1.12
CA ILE A 995 -11.53 -41.65 -1.02
C ILE A 995 -12.92 -41.93 -0.41
N ALA A 996 -13.69 -42.78 -1.10
CA ALA A 996 -15.04 -43.19 -0.73
C ALA A 996 -15.06 -43.94 0.60
N VAL A 997 -15.18 -43.22 1.70
CA VAL A 997 -15.56 -43.75 3.02
C VAL A 997 -16.60 -42.79 3.58
N THR A 998 -17.87 -43.06 3.29
CA THR A 998 -19.10 -42.64 4.00
C THR A 998 -20.30 -42.64 3.04
N GLN A 999 -20.71 -43.84 2.62
CA GLN A 999 -22.11 -44.11 2.29
C GLN A 999 -22.57 -45.26 3.17
N GLN A 1000 -22.98 -44.95 4.40
CA GLN A 1000 -23.75 -45.88 5.23
C GLN A 1000 -24.51 -45.09 6.30
N LEU A 1001 -25.40 -44.20 5.87
CA LEU A 1001 -26.43 -43.61 6.71
C LEU A 1001 -27.79 -44.01 6.13
N GLN A 1002 -28.38 -45.05 6.71
CA GLN A 1002 -29.78 -45.19 7.13
C GLN A 1002 -30.26 -46.65 7.06
N GLY A 1003 -30.38 -47.25 8.25
CA GLY A 1003 -31.55 -48.05 8.63
C GLY A 1003 -31.93 -49.30 7.82
N SER A 1004 -31.03 -50.27 7.64
CA SER A 1004 -31.40 -51.69 7.43
C SER A 1004 -30.25 -52.71 7.39
N ASN A 1005 -28.97 -52.29 7.36
CA ASN A 1005 -27.91 -53.15 6.82
C ASN A 1005 -27.06 -53.96 7.82
N HIS A 1006 -27.39 -54.07 9.11
CA HIS A 1006 -26.56 -54.84 10.07
C HIS A 1006 -26.31 -56.29 9.63
N TRP A 1007 -27.31 -56.92 9.03
CA TRP A 1007 -27.22 -58.27 8.48
C TRP A 1007 -26.31 -58.33 7.24
N GLU A 1008 -26.36 -57.33 6.37
CA GLU A 1008 -25.51 -57.24 5.18
C GLU A 1008 -24.05 -56.94 5.55
N THR A 1009 -23.83 -56.08 6.55
CA THR A 1009 -22.51 -55.78 7.09
C THR A 1009 -21.88 -57.00 7.74
N LEU A 1010 -22.66 -57.76 8.53
CA LEU A 1010 -22.23 -59.02 9.14
C LEU A 1010 -21.89 -60.08 8.07
N GLU A 1011 -22.69 -60.20 7.01
CA GLU A 1011 -22.43 -61.09 5.87
C GLU A 1011 -21.11 -60.72 5.16
N LEU A 1012 -20.90 -59.44 4.85
CA LEU A 1012 -19.67 -58.94 4.21
C LEU A 1012 -18.41 -59.21 5.04
N TYR A 1013 -18.45 -58.97 6.36
CA TYR A 1013 -17.28 -59.22 7.21
C TYR A 1013 -17.06 -60.70 7.48
N LEU A 1014 -18.12 -61.50 7.66
CA LEU A 1014 -17.99 -62.96 7.76
C LEU A 1014 -17.33 -63.52 6.50
N ASP A 1015 -17.72 -63.05 5.32
CA ASP A 1015 -17.14 -63.53 4.07
C ASP A 1015 -15.66 -63.17 3.92
N LYS A 1016 -15.24 -61.99 4.42
CA LYS A 1016 -13.83 -61.55 4.43
C LYS A 1016 -12.97 -62.28 5.46
N TYR A 1017 -13.49 -62.58 6.65
CA TYR A 1017 -12.68 -63.11 7.77
C TYR A 1017 -12.87 -64.62 8.03
N LYS A 1018 -13.79 -65.31 7.35
CA LYS A 1018 -14.01 -66.77 7.48
C LYS A 1018 -12.76 -67.61 7.24
N ASP A 1019 -11.88 -67.17 6.34
CA ASP A 1019 -10.65 -67.89 6.00
C ASP A 1019 -9.61 -67.81 7.13
N LEU A 1020 -9.66 -66.75 7.94
CA LEU A 1020 -8.77 -66.54 9.09
C LEU A 1020 -9.27 -67.30 10.33
N HIS A 1021 -10.59 -67.42 10.51
CA HIS A 1021 -11.19 -68.19 11.61
C HIS A 1021 -12.46 -68.96 11.17
N PRO A 1022 -12.35 -70.28 10.88
CA PRO A 1022 -13.46 -71.07 10.31
C PRO A 1022 -14.62 -71.33 11.28
N ARG A 1023 -14.46 -71.02 12.57
CA ARG A 1023 -15.52 -71.16 13.59
C ARG A 1023 -16.39 -69.91 13.74
N LEU A 1024 -16.08 -68.80 13.07
CA LEU A 1024 -16.85 -67.56 13.15
C LEU A 1024 -18.35 -67.74 12.83
N PRO A 1025 -18.75 -68.49 11.77
CA PRO A 1025 -20.18 -68.70 11.49
C PRO A 1025 -20.91 -69.40 12.64
N VAL A 1026 -20.26 -70.36 13.31
CA VAL A 1026 -20.80 -71.09 14.47
C VAL A 1026 -21.05 -70.13 15.63
N ILE A 1027 -20.08 -69.27 15.93
CA ILE A 1027 -20.15 -68.30 17.03
C ILE A 1027 -21.24 -67.26 16.75
N VAL A 1028 -21.35 -66.79 15.51
CA VAL A 1028 -22.41 -65.87 15.11
C VAL A 1028 -23.79 -66.53 15.22
N ALA A 1029 -23.97 -67.75 14.72
CA ALA A 1029 -25.25 -68.47 14.85
C ALA A 1029 -25.60 -68.76 16.32
N GLU A 1030 -24.62 -69.14 17.13
CA GLU A 1030 -24.78 -69.39 18.56
C GLU A 1030 -25.19 -68.12 19.32
N THR A 1031 -24.54 -66.99 19.05
CA THR A 1031 -24.85 -65.71 19.69
C THR A 1031 -26.21 -65.15 19.29
N LEU A 1032 -26.63 -65.33 18.04
CA LEU A 1032 -27.97 -64.95 17.57
C LEU A 1032 -29.07 -65.78 18.26
N LEU A 1033 -28.91 -67.10 18.32
CA LEU A 1033 -29.86 -67.99 18.97
C LEU A 1033 -29.87 -67.85 20.50
N TYR A 1034 -28.73 -67.50 21.10
CA TYR A 1034 -28.61 -67.21 22.53
C TYR A 1034 -29.35 -65.92 22.92
N THR A 1035 -29.32 -64.89 22.06
CA THR A 1035 -29.91 -63.58 22.36
C THR A 1035 -31.42 -63.52 22.13
N ASP A 1036 -31.92 -64.13 21.06
CA ASP A 1036 -33.36 -64.30 20.85
C ASP A 1036 -33.62 -65.74 20.36
N PRO A 1037 -34.14 -66.62 21.22
CA PRO A 1037 -34.48 -67.99 20.82
C PRO A 1037 -35.62 -68.02 19.79
N GLU A 1038 -36.33 -66.91 19.55
CA GLU A 1038 -37.36 -66.79 18.52
C GLU A 1038 -36.85 -66.31 17.14
N ILE A 1039 -35.58 -65.90 16.99
CA ILE A 1039 -35.02 -65.44 15.69
C ILE A 1039 -34.87 -66.57 14.67
N GLU A 1040 -35.41 -66.36 13.47
CA GLU A 1040 -35.11 -67.18 12.30
C GLU A 1040 -33.73 -66.78 11.76
N LEU A 1041 -32.80 -67.74 11.69
CA LEU A 1041 -31.47 -67.49 11.15
C LEU A 1041 -31.56 -67.10 9.67
N PRO A 1042 -30.82 -66.07 9.21
CA PRO A 1042 -30.85 -65.66 7.81
C PRO A 1042 -30.44 -66.78 6.85
N LEU A 1043 -31.05 -66.79 5.67
CA LEU A 1043 -30.80 -67.81 4.66
C LEU A 1043 -29.33 -67.86 4.23
N TRP A 1044 -28.63 -66.73 4.12
CA TRP A 1044 -27.20 -66.71 3.77
C TRP A 1044 -26.33 -67.39 4.84
N LEU A 1045 -26.63 -67.19 6.14
CA LEU A 1045 -25.90 -67.80 7.23
C LEU A 1045 -26.19 -69.30 7.30
N VAL A 1046 -27.46 -69.67 7.13
CA VAL A 1046 -27.88 -71.08 7.03
C VAL A 1046 -27.23 -71.75 5.81
N GLN A 1047 -27.05 -71.04 4.69
CA GLN A 1047 -26.32 -71.53 3.51
C GLN A 1047 -24.81 -71.69 3.75
N MET A 1048 -24.20 -70.94 4.67
CA MET A 1048 -22.81 -71.20 5.06
C MET A 1048 -22.66 -72.55 5.78
N PHE A 1049 -23.70 -73.03 6.47
CA PHE A 1049 -23.75 -74.38 7.07
C PHE A 1049 -24.33 -75.45 6.14
N LYS A 1050 -25.25 -75.06 5.25
CA LYS A 1050 -25.87 -75.92 4.23
C LYS A 1050 -25.19 -75.67 2.90
N ALA A 1051 -24.19 -76.47 2.53
CA ALA A 1051 -23.57 -76.40 1.20
C ALA A 1051 -24.66 -76.42 0.10
N ASN A 1052 -24.96 -75.29 -0.51
CA ASN A 1052 -26.23 -75.10 -1.21
C ASN A 1052 -26.22 -75.56 -2.68
N LYS A 1053 -27.42 -75.99 -3.10
CA LYS A 1053 -27.83 -76.63 -4.36
C LYS A 1053 -27.75 -75.72 -5.60
N ALA A 1054 -26.59 -75.18 -5.96
CA ALA A 1054 -26.43 -74.42 -7.20
C ALA A 1054 -25.15 -74.79 -7.97
N GLY A 1055 -25.28 -75.75 -8.90
CA GLY A 1055 -24.57 -75.78 -10.19
C GLY A 1055 -23.05 -75.98 -10.25
N ASN A 1056 -22.29 -75.85 -9.16
CA ASN A 1056 -20.83 -75.95 -9.22
C ASN A 1056 -20.33 -77.29 -8.70
N LYS A 1057 -19.50 -77.94 -9.53
CA LYS A 1057 -18.82 -79.22 -9.27
C LYS A 1057 -18.39 -79.34 -7.81
N ILE A 1058 -19.02 -80.29 -7.16
CA ILE A 1058 -18.72 -80.76 -5.82
C ILE A 1058 -17.29 -81.34 -5.80
N SER A 1059 -16.28 -80.55 -5.39
CA SER A 1059 -14.93 -81.06 -5.11
C SER A 1059 -14.87 -81.54 -3.66
N TRP A 1060 -15.36 -82.75 -3.40
CA TRP A 1060 -15.19 -83.39 -2.08
C TRP A 1060 -13.79 -84.00 -2.00
N GLY A 1061 -12.82 -83.15 -1.67
CA GLY A 1061 -11.44 -83.53 -1.35
C GLY A 1061 -11.17 -83.44 0.15
N MET A 1062 -10.12 -84.12 0.63
CA MET A 1062 -9.72 -84.22 2.06
C MET A 1062 -9.20 -82.91 2.70
N SER A 1063 -9.50 -81.77 2.09
CA SER A 1063 -9.21 -80.44 2.63
C SER A 1063 -10.44 -80.00 3.40
N GLY A 1064 -10.35 -79.93 4.73
CA GLY A 1064 -11.44 -79.66 5.69
C GLY A 1064 -12.12 -78.29 5.57
N LYS A 1065 -12.65 -77.98 4.38
CA LYS A 1065 -13.62 -76.93 4.10
C LYS A 1065 -15.02 -77.54 4.17
N GLU A 1066 -15.36 -78.13 5.31
CA GLU A 1066 -16.64 -78.78 5.50
C GLU A 1066 -17.63 -77.76 6.05
N ALA A 1067 -18.70 -77.51 5.30
CA ALA A 1067 -19.92 -76.99 5.91
C ALA A 1067 -20.33 -78.00 6.99
N ASP A 1068 -20.60 -77.55 8.22
CA ASP A 1068 -20.98 -78.41 9.35
C ASP A 1068 -22.49 -78.29 9.66
N PRO A 1069 -23.37 -79.00 8.92
CA PRO A 1069 -24.79 -79.11 9.26
C PRO A 1069 -25.01 -79.63 10.68
N ALA A 1070 -24.11 -80.46 11.22
CA ALA A 1070 -24.25 -81.05 12.54
C ALA A 1070 -24.00 -80.03 13.65
N ALA A 1071 -23.15 -79.00 13.45
CA ALA A 1071 -23.09 -77.84 14.33
C ALA A 1071 -24.41 -77.06 14.34
N LEU A 1072 -24.97 -76.75 13.17
CA LEU A 1072 -26.24 -76.02 13.07
C LEU A 1072 -27.41 -76.80 13.72
N PHE A 1073 -27.47 -78.12 13.50
CA PHE A 1073 -28.45 -79.00 14.14
C PHE A 1073 -28.31 -79.02 15.66
N ARG A 1074 -27.08 -79.10 16.18
CA ARG A 1074 -26.82 -79.02 17.62
C ARG A 1074 -27.24 -77.66 18.19
N LEU A 1075 -26.96 -76.56 17.49
CA LEU A 1075 -27.40 -75.23 17.91
C LEU A 1075 -28.92 -75.13 17.98
N TYR A 1076 -29.66 -75.58 16.96
CA TYR A 1076 -31.12 -75.57 17.00
C TYR A 1076 -31.71 -76.41 18.14
N ILE A 1077 -31.10 -77.56 18.46
CA ILE A 1077 -31.53 -78.38 19.61
C ILE A 1077 -31.25 -77.68 20.93
N ASN A 1078 -30.06 -77.10 21.08
CA ASN A 1078 -29.63 -76.45 22.32
C ASN A 1078 -30.49 -75.22 22.65
N TYR A 1079 -30.97 -74.48 21.64
CA TYR A 1079 -31.77 -73.26 21.79
C TYR A 1079 -33.29 -73.47 21.60
N GLY A 1080 -33.77 -74.72 21.55
CA GLY A 1080 -35.22 -75.01 21.55
C GLY A 1080 -35.94 -74.87 20.21
N ARG A 1081 -35.21 -74.71 19.09
CA ARG A 1081 -35.76 -74.62 17.72
C ARG A 1081 -36.06 -76.00 17.14
N HIS A 1082 -36.94 -76.74 17.81
CA HIS A 1082 -37.22 -78.14 17.47
C HIS A 1082 -37.85 -78.32 16.09
N ALA A 1083 -38.66 -77.36 15.61
CA ALA A 1083 -39.28 -77.41 14.29
C ALA A 1083 -38.25 -77.26 13.16
N GLU A 1084 -37.34 -76.29 13.27
CA GLU A 1084 -36.26 -76.06 12.31
C GLU A 1084 -35.22 -77.20 12.34
N ALA A 1085 -34.88 -77.71 13.53
CA ALA A 1085 -34.02 -78.89 13.69
C ALA A 1085 -34.64 -80.13 13.01
N THR A 1086 -35.93 -80.35 13.22
CA THR A 1086 -36.67 -81.47 12.59
C THR A 1086 -36.72 -81.30 11.08
N ASN A 1087 -37.02 -80.10 10.58
CA ASN A 1087 -37.07 -79.82 9.15
C ASN A 1087 -35.69 -79.92 8.48
N LEU A 1088 -34.61 -79.52 9.16
CA LEU A 1088 -33.25 -79.69 8.65
C LEU A 1088 -32.88 -81.17 8.57
N LEU A 1089 -33.18 -81.96 9.62
CA LEU A 1089 -32.97 -83.40 9.58
C LEU A 1089 -33.78 -84.06 8.47
N VAL A 1090 -35.07 -83.72 8.34
CA VAL A 1090 -35.96 -84.23 7.29
C VAL A 1090 -35.47 -83.82 5.90
N GLU A 1091 -35.08 -82.57 5.68
CA GLU A 1091 -34.54 -82.10 4.38
C GLU A 1091 -33.31 -82.93 3.96
N TYR A 1092 -32.40 -83.20 4.89
CA TYR A 1092 -31.23 -84.03 4.60
C TYR A 1092 -31.61 -85.51 4.38
N LEU A 1093 -32.54 -86.06 5.16
CA LEU A 1093 -33.04 -87.44 4.98
C LEU A 1093 -33.85 -87.63 3.68
N GLU A 1094 -34.59 -86.62 3.25
CA GLU A 1094 -35.33 -86.60 1.98
C GLU A 1094 -34.40 -86.35 0.79
N SER A 1095 -33.39 -85.49 0.93
CA SER A 1095 -32.34 -85.33 -0.08
C SER A 1095 -31.55 -86.63 -0.29
N PHE A 1096 -31.37 -87.40 0.79
CA PHE A 1096 -30.82 -88.75 0.73
C PHE A 1096 -31.76 -89.69 -0.04
N ALA A 1097 -33.06 -89.69 0.25
CA ALA A 1097 -34.05 -90.56 -0.39
C ALA A 1097 -34.33 -90.22 -1.88
N SER A 1098 -34.23 -88.95 -2.28
CA SER A 1098 -34.58 -88.47 -3.64
C SER A 1098 -33.45 -88.59 -4.68
N SER A 1099 -32.24 -88.96 -4.26
CA SER A 1099 -31.13 -89.27 -5.16
C SER A 1099 -31.43 -90.52 -6.02
N ARG A 1100 -30.97 -90.59 -7.28
CA ARG A 1100 -31.32 -91.72 -8.18
C ARG A 1100 -30.60 -93.02 -7.76
N PRO A 1101 -31.15 -94.22 -8.07
CA PRO A 1101 -30.55 -95.52 -7.72
C PRO A 1101 -29.13 -95.77 -8.27
N VAL A 1102 -28.68 -95.01 -9.28
CA VAL A 1102 -27.36 -95.19 -9.92
C VAL A 1102 -26.22 -94.56 -9.09
N ASP A 1103 -26.54 -93.72 -8.09
CA ASP A 1103 -25.58 -92.94 -7.30
C ASP A 1103 -25.31 -93.51 -5.88
N VAL A 1104 -25.38 -94.83 -5.70
CA VAL A 1104 -25.19 -95.50 -4.39
C VAL A 1104 -23.86 -95.09 -3.69
N LEU A 1105 -22.81 -94.80 -4.46
CA LEU A 1105 -21.53 -94.29 -3.94
C LEU A 1105 -21.62 -92.86 -3.37
N HIS A 1106 -22.50 -92.01 -3.90
CA HIS A 1106 -22.76 -90.68 -3.36
C HIS A 1106 -23.58 -90.74 -2.07
N ARG A 1107 -24.52 -91.71 -1.96
CA ARG A 1107 -25.27 -91.98 -0.72
C ARG A 1107 -24.34 -92.42 0.44
N LYS A 1108 -23.31 -93.23 0.16
CA LYS A 1108 -22.28 -93.63 1.15
C LYS A 1108 -21.35 -92.51 1.64
N LYS A 1109 -21.20 -91.40 0.90
CA LYS A 1109 -20.43 -90.22 1.36
C LYS A 1109 -21.31 -89.21 2.12
N MET A 1110 -22.61 -89.12 1.81
CA MET A 1110 -23.55 -88.34 2.61
C MET A 1110 -23.69 -88.87 4.05
N SER A 1111 -23.51 -90.16 4.29
CA SER A 1111 -23.45 -90.73 5.64
C SER A 1111 -22.21 -90.32 6.47
N ALA A 1112 -21.22 -89.65 5.88
CA ALA A 1112 -20.10 -89.08 6.66
C ALA A 1112 -20.51 -87.80 7.41
N VAL A 1113 -21.53 -87.08 6.91
CA VAL A 1113 -22.17 -85.95 7.61
C VAL A 1113 -23.37 -86.49 8.39
N TRP A 1114 -23.12 -87.47 9.27
CA TRP A 1114 -24.19 -88.03 10.09
C TRP A 1114 -24.42 -87.15 11.31
N PHE A 1115 -25.67 -86.72 11.50
CA PHE A 1115 -26.07 -86.08 12.75
C PHE A 1115 -25.86 -87.05 13.91
N PRO A 1116 -25.19 -86.67 15.00
CA PRO A 1116 -24.97 -87.58 16.12
C PRO A 1116 -26.30 -88.16 16.61
N TYR A 1117 -26.40 -89.49 16.69
CA TYR A 1117 -27.61 -90.18 17.16
C TYR A 1117 -28.07 -89.65 18.52
N THR A 1118 -27.12 -89.29 19.39
CA THR A 1118 -27.37 -88.66 20.69
C THR A 1118 -28.09 -87.32 20.58
N ALA A 1119 -27.85 -86.54 19.54
CA ALA A 1119 -28.55 -85.27 19.29
C ALA A 1119 -29.96 -85.51 18.75
N VAL A 1120 -30.15 -86.51 17.89
CA VAL A 1120 -31.48 -86.92 17.37
C VAL A 1120 -32.35 -87.49 18.50
N GLU A 1121 -31.78 -88.32 19.37
CA GLU A 1121 -32.44 -88.82 20.58
C GLU A 1121 -32.80 -87.68 21.54
N ARG A 1122 -31.91 -86.71 21.71
CA ARG A 1122 -32.17 -85.52 22.54
C ARG A 1122 -33.35 -84.70 22.00
N LEU A 1123 -33.43 -84.50 20.69
CA LEU A 1123 -34.56 -83.85 20.02
C LEU A 1123 -35.87 -84.64 20.25
N TRP A 1124 -35.82 -85.97 20.12
CA TRP A 1124 -36.98 -86.84 20.35
C TRP A 1124 -37.49 -86.77 21.79
N CYS A 1125 -36.58 -86.82 22.76
CA CYS A 1125 -36.87 -86.70 24.18
C CYS A 1125 -37.46 -85.32 24.51
N GLN A 1126 -36.86 -84.23 24.02
CA GLN A 1126 -37.34 -82.86 24.24
C GLN A 1126 -38.74 -82.64 23.63
N LEU A 1127 -39.01 -83.16 22.43
CA LEU A 1127 -40.36 -83.15 21.84
C LEU A 1127 -41.37 -83.94 22.70
N GLY A 1128 -40.92 -85.00 23.37
CA GLY A 1128 -41.74 -85.77 24.32
C GLY A 1128 -41.92 -85.13 25.68
N GLU A 1129 -41.01 -84.27 26.11
CA GLU A 1129 -41.14 -83.45 27.30
C GLU A 1129 -42.07 -82.26 27.06
N MET A 1130 -41.96 -81.58 25.91
CA MET A 1130 -42.88 -80.50 25.54
C MET A 1130 -44.33 -80.98 25.39
N GLN A 1131 -44.51 -82.17 24.81
CA GLN A 1131 -45.82 -82.83 24.73
C GLN A 1131 -46.40 -83.12 26.12
N ARG A 1132 -45.56 -83.57 27.07
CA ARG A 1132 -45.97 -83.82 28.46
C ARG A 1132 -46.24 -82.51 29.22
N ALA A 1133 -45.58 -81.42 28.86
CA ALA A 1133 -45.77 -80.09 29.42
C ALA A 1133 -46.98 -79.33 28.84
N GLY A 1134 -47.67 -79.88 27.84
CA GLY A 1134 -48.90 -79.29 27.25
C GLY A 1134 -48.65 -78.15 26.26
N HIS A 1135 -47.39 -77.86 25.91
CA HIS A 1135 -47.06 -76.84 24.92
C HIS A 1135 -47.18 -77.42 23.50
N SER A 1136 -47.98 -76.76 22.65
CA SER A 1136 -48.14 -77.04 21.21
C SER A 1136 -48.22 -78.54 20.84
N VAL A 1137 -49.02 -79.31 21.59
CA VAL A 1137 -49.18 -80.77 21.45
C VAL A 1137 -49.39 -81.21 19.99
N ASP A 1138 -50.23 -80.49 19.24
CA ASP A 1138 -50.50 -80.76 17.82
C ASP A 1138 -49.27 -80.59 16.92
N GLN A 1139 -48.40 -79.61 17.21
CA GLN A 1139 -47.16 -79.40 16.47
C GLN A 1139 -46.10 -80.43 16.87
N CYS A 1140 -45.96 -80.75 18.15
CA CYS A 1140 -45.06 -81.80 18.62
C CYS A 1140 -45.44 -83.18 18.03
N ASP A 1141 -46.73 -83.50 17.97
CA ASP A 1141 -47.21 -84.73 17.36
C ASP A 1141 -47.00 -84.75 15.84
N ARG A 1142 -47.19 -83.61 15.16
CA ARG A 1142 -46.85 -83.50 13.73
C ARG A 1142 -45.34 -83.68 13.49
N LEU A 1143 -44.50 -83.00 14.27
CA LEU A 1143 -43.04 -83.08 14.14
C LEU A 1143 -42.52 -84.48 14.48
N LYS A 1144 -43.03 -85.14 15.53
CA LYS A 1144 -42.71 -86.53 15.83
C LYS A 1144 -43.17 -87.49 14.75
N LYS A 1145 -44.36 -87.31 14.18
CA LYS A 1145 -44.85 -88.13 13.05
C LYS A 1145 -43.99 -87.91 11.80
N LEU A 1146 -43.61 -86.67 11.51
CA LEU A 1146 -42.71 -86.35 10.39
C LEU A 1146 -41.32 -86.96 10.61
N LEU A 1147 -40.74 -86.81 11.80
CA LEU A 1147 -39.42 -87.35 12.13
C LEU A 1147 -39.43 -88.88 12.14
N HIS A 1148 -40.46 -89.50 12.72
CA HIS A 1148 -40.64 -90.95 12.70
C HIS A 1148 -40.88 -91.47 11.29
N GLY A 1149 -41.71 -90.79 10.50
CA GLY A 1149 -41.97 -91.13 9.10
C GLY A 1149 -40.70 -91.06 8.26
N ALA A 1150 -39.96 -89.95 8.35
CA ALA A 1150 -38.72 -89.73 7.63
C ALA A 1150 -37.58 -90.68 8.08
N LEU A 1151 -37.47 -90.97 9.39
CA LEU A 1151 -36.50 -91.94 9.90
C LEU A 1151 -36.87 -93.36 9.49
N MET A 1152 -38.15 -93.74 9.50
CA MET A 1152 -38.58 -95.07 9.05
C MET A 1152 -38.41 -95.23 7.54
N SER A 1153 -38.73 -94.20 6.74
CA SER A 1153 -38.46 -94.23 5.30
C SER A 1153 -36.97 -94.27 5.01
N HIS A 1154 -36.16 -93.55 5.79
CA HIS A 1154 -34.71 -93.61 5.66
C HIS A 1154 -34.15 -94.98 6.07
N LEU A 1155 -34.60 -95.57 7.19
CA LEU A 1155 -34.20 -96.92 7.60
C LEU A 1155 -34.62 -97.97 6.56
N GLN A 1156 -35.83 -97.84 5.99
CA GLN A 1156 -36.27 -98.68 4.88
C GLN A 1156 -35.41 -98.47 3.63
N GLN A 1157 -35.06 -97.24 3.29
CA GLN A 1157 -34.19 -96.94 2.16
C GLN A 1157 -32.76 -97.44 2.39
N VAL A 1158 -32.24 -97.37 3.62
CA VAL A 1158 -30.94 -97.93 4.00
C VAL A 1158 -30.96 -99.46 3.94
N VAL A 1159 -32.07 -100.10 4.32
CA VAL A 1159 -32.25 -101.55 4.17
C VAL A 1159 -32.29 -101.92 2.68
N VAL A 1160 -33.06 -101.20 1.86
CA VAL A 1160 -33.11 -101.41 0.39
C VAL A 1160 -31.75 -101.18 -0.26
N ASP A 1161 -31.03 -100.11 0.12
CA ASP A 1161 -29.69 -99.83 -0.39
C ASP A 1161 -28.67 -100.88 0.10
N SER A 1162 -28.83 -101.43 1.30
CA SER A 1162 -28.03 -102.55 1.82
C SER A 1162 -28.29 -103.84 1.01
N ASP A 1163 -29.54 -104.11 0.67
CA ASP A 1163 -29.95 -105.27 -0.13
C ASP A 1163 -29.51 -105.12 -1.61
N ASP A 1164 -29.63 -103.92 -2.19
CA ASP A 1164 -29.13 -103.59 -3.52
C ASP A 1164 -27.60 -103.72 -3.59
N VAL A 1165 -26.88 -103.27 -2.56
CA VAL A 1165 -25.41 -103.48 -2.46
C VAL A 1165 -25.09 -104.97 -2.40
N LEU A 1166 -25.80 -105.76 -1.59
CA LEU A 1166 -25.60 -107.21 -1.51
C LEU A 1166 -25.90 -107.90 -2.86
N SER A 1167 -26.88 -107.42 -3.63
CA SER A 1167 -27.21 -107.94 -4.96
C SER A 1167 -26.18 -107.57 -6.04
N SER A 1168 -25.58 -106.38 -5.96
CA SER A 1168 -24.53 -105.90 -6.87
C SER A 1168 -23.17 -106.60 -6.72
N VAL A 1169 -22.96 -107.31 -5.60
CA VAL A 1169 -21.73 -108.03 -5.27
C VAL A 1169 -21.75 -109.49 -5.80
N GLY A 1170 -22.89 -109.97 -6.32
CA GLY A 1170 -23.07 -111.36 -6.78
C GLY A 1170 -22.39 -111.76 -8.10
N ASP A 1171 -22.04 -110.81 -8.97
CA ASP A 1171 -21.38 -111.06 -10.27
C ASP A 1171 -20.04 -110.31 -10.32
N GLY A 1172 -18.96 -110.96 -9.88
CA GLY A 1172 -17.61 -110.38 -9.98
C GLY A 1172 -16.62 -110.85 -8.92
N GLN A 1173 -16.52 -112.17 -8.70
CA GLN A 1173 -15.37 -112.74 -7.99
C GLN A 1173 -14.14 -112.64 -8.91
N GLY A 1174 -13.23 -111.71 -8.60
CA GLY A 1174 -11.95 -111.63 -9.28
C GLY A 1174 -11.08 -110.48 -8.80
N MET A 1175 -10.02 -110.84 -8.07
CA MET A 1175 -8.76 -110.10 -7.87
C MET A 1175 -8.85 -108.86 -6.97
N GLU A 1176 -8.30 -108.91 -5.75
CA GLU A 1176 -6.89 -109.05 -5.33
C GLU A 1176 -6.41 -107.69 -4.81
N ASP A 1177 -6.06 -107.68 -3.52
CA ASP A 1177 -4.80 -107.17 -2.98
C ASP A 1177 -4.36 -105.73 -3.34
N GLN A 1178 -4.43 -104.81 -2.36
CA GLN A 1178 -3.26 -104.36 -1.58
C GLN A 1178 -3.49 -103.07 -0.78
N SER A 1179 -3.09 -103.16 0.50
CA SER A 1179 -2.34 -102.19 1.33
C SER A 1179 -2.91 -100.81 1.72
N SER A 1180 -2.75 -100.58 3.03
CA SER A 1180 -2.41 -99.35 3.78
C SER A 1180 -3.44 -98.22 3.87
#